data_AF-A0ABC9N7K4-F1
#
_entry.id   AF-A0ABC9N7K4-F1
#
_cell.length_a   1.000
_cell.length_b   1.000
_cell.length_c   1.000
_cell.angle_alpha   90.00
_cell.angle_beta   90.00
_cell.angle_gamma   90.00
#
_symmetry.space_group_name_H-M   'P 1'
#
loop_
_entity.id
_entity.type
_entity.pdbx_description
1 polymer ?
#
loop_
_entity_poly.entity_id
_entity_poly.type
_entity_poly.pdbx_seq_one_letter_code
_entity_poly.pdbx_strand_id
1 'polypeptide(L)'
;MEKNKLGIVINTTKANNRTSGFRAIYRFNDDEWSSVVRDTGAELKKVTNNSASVPIHFIQFESNGCFYCIMQPIAGRNDYQSAWIFIHKDILLPKGELSSIIQKVEEILSFDVEDKKAELDNLFEKPYQTTNNPSYSVSSGDTYAVRYYGKGTELVYTQSSILEDYLYQSEYCKYKSVFLIDKESGLQVSDAQDLSNTKLEKSFVIELPSERYGFKHNWGADSLRVTEGAQVRVRWTRSGYAPVDKQGRCSEDLLIQKTDMKRSFRLELFRVVDKVTGKTLKVRPIFIGKYWVDDSKNPTVFYFREDDLNCVSCRVDLQTYEPFNGTLDLTQPNEKGEFVIELQPENHEYKCCIETKIPDVRTIEFVIKTQYKLKGSEIPGFQFEGTPSETRTNRLKGAHKQAAMPPIGRDAMSVRREDYISQERKGNSSKEHHGKGTPWLKYLVYTGIFVLIIVCCYYGYQYISPSDKPQESEIASDEYNDSTSDWESTVEYLRQNNTKWIESEMEKFPDLKGVYAMIRDFQFKELKKFIDDHSDLKYINEWERLYKIVEENNNKKGVWSTDGSIDVEKYLNTDFASKPDAKENDIPSDSSNGVEDYDSNHSSSVVSETTSKNNRPSNNKGNSNGKGNSTNKSNSGSKGNSNNKGNSNDNETTNKSNSGSKGSSKGNNNQDNLN
;
A
#
# COMPACT_ATOMS: atom_id res chain seq x y z
N MET A 1 -11.47 29.39 4.61
CA MET A 1 -10.27 29.13 5.44
C MET A 1 -9.02 29.13 4.58
N GLU A 2 -7.96 29.81 4.99
CA GLU A 2 -6.62 29.59 4.44
C GLU A 2 -6.07 28.26 4.98
N LYS A 3 -5.92 27.24 4.11
CA LYS A 3 -5.51 25.87 4.49
C LYS A 3 -4.09 25.76 5.06
N ASN A 4 -3.29 26.79 4.86
CA ASN A 4 -1.91 26.89 5.36
C ASN A 4 -1.80 27.65 6.68
N LYS A 5 -2.91 28.10 7.28
CA LYS A 5 -2.91 28.77 8.60
C LYS A 5 -3.76 27.97 9.58
N LEU A 6 -3.45 28.10 10.87
CA LEU A 6 -4.28 27.53 11.92
C LEU A 6 -5.56 28.36 12.10
N GLY A 7 -6.60 27.74 12.63
CA GLY A 7 -7.84 28.42 13.01
C GLY A 7 -7.99 28.49 14.52
N ILE A 8 -8.71 29.49 15.03
CA ILE A 8 -9.09 29.54 16.44
C ILE A 8 -10.46 30.15 16.66
N VAL A 9 -11.22 29.57 17.60
CA VAL A 9 -12.43 30.17 18.17
C VAL A 9 -12.31 30.16 19.69
N ILE A 10 -12.47 31.33 20.32
CA ILE A 10 -12.54 31.44 21.78
C ILE A 10 -13.98 31.74 22.18
N ASN A 11 -14.52 30.90 23.06
CA ASN A 11 -15.85 31.05 23.63
C ASN A 11 -15.79 31.30 25.14
N THR A 12 -16.76 32.03 25.67
CA THR A 12 -16.96 32.24 27.10
C THR A 12 -18.39 31.91 27.52
N THR A 13 -18.57 31.40 28.74
CA THR A 13 -19.89 31.31 29.38
C THR A 13 -20.27 32.66 29.99
N LYS A 14 -21.34 33.29 29.47
CA LYS A 14 -21.90 34.50 30.09
C LYS A 14 -22.95 34.12 31.14
N ALA A 15 -22.69 34.45 32.40
CA ALA A 15 -23.67 34.43 33.48
C ALA A 15 -24.51 35.71 33.49
N ASN A 16 -25.34 35.97 32.47
CA ASN A 16 -26.33 37.08 32.52
C ASN A 16 -27.74 36.61 32.09
N ASN A 17 -28.48 36.14 33.08
CA ASN A 17 -29.94 36.14 33.32
C ASN A 17 -31.02 35.78 32.28
N ARG A 18 -30.78 35.50 30.98
CA ARG A 18 -31.87 34.96 30.12
C ARG A 18 -31.52 33.90 29.06
N THR A 19 -30.25 33.59 28.84
CA THR A 19 -29.82 32.50 27.94
C THR A 19 -28.47 31.97 28.40
N SER A 20 -28.45 30.76 28.96
CA SER A 20 -27.21 29.99 29.17
C SER A 20 -26.69 29.51 27.83
N GLY A 21 -25.51 29.96 27.40
CA GLY A 21 -24.86 29.48 26.19
C GLY A 21 -23.44 30.03 26.04
N PHE A 22 -22.58 29.24 25.40
CA PHE A 22 -21.24 29.66 25.00
C PHE A 22 -21.33 30.70 23.89
N ARG A 23 -20.71 31.87 24.08
CA ARG A 23 -20.62 32.90 23.05
C ARG A 23 -19.17 33.02 22.58
N ALA A 24 -18.98 33.01 21.26
CA ALA A 24 -17.70 33.35 20.64
C ALA A 24 -17.35 34.82 20.90
N ILE A 25 -16.18 35.04 21.50
CA ILE A 25 -15.61 36.37 21.79
C ILE A 25 -14.43 36.69 20.87
N TYR A 26 -13.81 35.66 20.27
CA TYR A 26 -12.77 35.81 19.28
C TYR A 26 -12.83 34.68 18.25
N ARG A 27 -12.50 35.01 16.99
CA ARG A 27 -12.46 34.10 15.85
C ARG A 27 -11.33 34.52 14.91
N PHE A 28 -10.56 33.56 14.43
CA PHE A 28 -9.55 33.78 13.40
C PHE A 28 -9.48 32.59 12.45
N ASN A 29 -9.30 32.87 11.16
CA ASN A 29 -9.28 31.87 10.07
C ASN A 29 -10.42 30.85 10.20
N ASP A 30 -11.61 31.35 10.54
CA ASP A 30 -12.80 30.55 10.71
C ASP A 30 -13.48 30.26 9.37
N ASP A 31 -14.24 29.17 9.34
CA ASP A 31 -14.99 28.70 8.18
C ASP A 31 -16.07 27.71 8.66
N GLU A 32 -16.55 26.82 7.79
CA GLU A 32 -17.49 25.74 8.13
C GLU A 32 -17.08 24.93 9.37
N TRP A 33 -15.77 24.69 9.60
CA TRP A 33 -15.29 23.97 10.78
C TRP A 33 -15.73 24.64 12.09
N SER A 34 -15.84 25.97 12.11
CA SER A 34 -16.20 26.75 13.30
C SER A 34 -17.68 26.60 13.68
N SER A 35 -18.51 26.11 12.75
CA SER A 35 -19.92 25.79 13.01
C SER A 35 -20.08 24.50 13.84
N VAL A 36 -19.06 23.64 13.81
CA VAL A 36 -19.01 22.37 14.56
C VAL A 36 -18.55 22.58 16.00
N VAL A 37 -17.97 23.76 16.32
CA VAL A 37 -17.56 24.12 17.68
C VAL A 37 -18.80 24.19 18.58
N ARG A 38 -18.92 23.26 19.51
CA ARG A 38 -20.09 23.08 20.38
C ARG A 38 -19.84 23.65 21.78
N ASP A 39 -20.92 23.69 22.57
CA ASP A 39 -20.87 23.89 24.00
C ASP A 39 -20.03 22.77 24.66
N THR A 40 -18.95 23.13 25.35
CA THR A 40 -18.03 22.19 26.03
C THR A 40 -18.54 21.72 27.39
N GLY A 41 -19.77 22.09 27.77
CA GLY A 41 -20.36 21.73 29.05
C GLY A 41 -20.59 20.22 29.23
N ALA A 42 -20.69 19.45 28.14
CA ALA A 42 -20.75 17.99 28.21
C ALA A 42 -19.39 17.40 28.61
N GLU A 43 -18.30 17.91 28.04
CA GLU A 43 -16.93 17.52 28.32
C GLU A 43 -16.53 17.94 29.75
N LEU A 44 -16.90 19.16 30.15
CA LEU A 44 -16.65 19.66 31.50
C LEU A 44 -17.28 18.78 32.59
N LYS A 45 -18.49 18.25 32.36
CA LYS A 45 -19.17 17.35 33.30
C LYS A 45 -18.44 16.02 33.51
N LYS A 46 -17.55 15.64 32.60
CA LYS A 46 -16.78 14.39 32.71
C LYS A 46 -15.59 14.54 33.64
N VAL A 47 -15.03 15.74 33.77
CA VAL A 47 -13.83 15.98 34.56
C VAL A 47 -14.20 16.34 36.00
N THR A 48 -13.75 15.53 36.95
CA THR A 48 -13.80 15.87 38.38
C THR A 48 -12.58 16.70 38.71
N ASN A 49 -12.75 18.01 38.73
CA ASN A 49 -11.67 18.95 39.01
C ASN A 49 -11.62 19.28 40.51
N ASN A 50 -10.68 18.65 41.23
CA ASN A 50 -10.43 18.94 42.65
C ASN A 50 -9.58 20.22 42.86
N SER A 51 -9.04 20.81 41.80
CA SER A 51 -8.19 22.01 41.85
C SER A 51 -8.65 23.05 40.82
N ALA A 52 -9.38 24.07 41.28
CA ALA A 52 -10.11 25.05 40.45
C ALA A 52 -9.26 25.91 39.48
N SER A 53 -7.96 25.65 39.31
CA SER A 53 -7.04 26.45 38.51
C SER A 53 -6.40 25.71 37.33
N VAL A 54 -6.58 24.40 37.17
CA VAL A 54 -5.90 23.63 36.12
C VAL A 54 -6.72 23.65 34.82
N PRO A 55 -6.13 24.01 33.66
CA PRO A 55 -6.79 23.90 32.37
C PRO A 55 -7.13 22.44 32.02
N ILE A 56 -8.23 22.24 31.29
CA ILE A 56 -8.63 20.93 30.78
C ILE A 56 -8.38 20.89 29.27
N HIS A 57 -7.74 19.82 28.79
CA HIS A 57 -7.33 19.68 27.40
C HIS A 57 -8.00 18.46 26.77
N PHE A 58 -8.46 18.60 25.53
CA PHE A 58 -8.93 17.45 24.76
C PHE A 58 -8.75 17.64 23.26
N ILE A 59 -8.70 16.52 22.54
CA ILE A 59 -8.57 16.46 21.08
C ILE A 59 -9.82 15.83 20.47
N GLN A 60 -10.19 16.33 19.29
CA GLN A 60 -11.23 15.76 18.43
C GLN A 60 -10.78 15.81 16.96
N PHE A 61 -11.13 14.81 16.17
CA PHE A 61 -10.80 14.74 14.74
C PHE A 61 -12.07 14.98 13.91
N GLU A 62 -12.03 15.92 12.98
CA GLU A 62 -13.14 16.27 12.07
C GLU A 62 -12.72 16.17 10.60
N SER A 63 -13.69 16.16 9.68
CA SER A 63 -13.49 15.87 8.24
C SER A 63 -12.27 16.53 7.58
N ASN A 64 -11.92 17.75 7.97
CA ASN A 64 -10.83 18.52 7.36
C ASN A 64 -9.63 18.80 8.29
N GLY A 65 -9.61 18.25 9.50
CA GLY A 65 -8.53 18.53 10.44
C GLY A 65 -8.89 18.20 11.89
N CYS A 66 -7.95 18.41 12.80
CA CYS A 66 -8.16 18.14 14.23
C CYS A 66 -8.38 19.43 15.02
N PHE A 67 -9.21 19.32 16.05
CA PHE A 67 -9.38 20.31 17.09
C PHE A 67 -8.52 19.97 18.29
N TYR A 68 -7.83 20.97 18.80
CA TYR A 68 -7.26 20.97 20.13
C TYR A 68 -8.03 21.99 20.97
N CYS A 69 -8.70 21.53 22.01
CA CYS A 69 -9.47 22.39 22.89
C CYS A 69 -8.78 22.58 24.24
N ILE A 70 -8.77 23.83 24.71
CA ILE A 70 -8.29 24.26 26.02
C ILE A 70 -9.48 24.86 26.76
N MET A 71 -9.84 24.31 27.90
CA MET A 71 -10.84 24.88 28.80
C MET A 71 -10.15 25.46 30.03
N GLN A 72 -10.16 26.79 30.13
CA GLN A 72 -9.54 27.54 31.22
C GLN A 72 -10.60 27.98 32.23
N PRO A 73 -10.44 27.73 33.54
CA PRO A 73 -11.31 28.31 34.56
C PRO A 73 -11.12 29.83 34.64
N ILE A 74 -12.21 30.58 34.76
CA ILE A 74 -12.16 32.04 34.93
C ILE A 74 -11.94 32.35 36.41
N ALA A 75 -10.82 33.01 36.74
CA ALA A 75 -10.50 33.39 38.11
C ALA A 75 -11.66 34.14 38.80
N GLY A 76 -12.07 33.66 39.98
CA GLY A 76 -13.15 34.26 40.77
C GLY A 76 -14.57 33.97 40.28
N ARG A 77 -14.76 33.10 39.27
CA ARG A 77 -16.07 32.66 38.77
C ARG A 77 -16.13 31.14 38.70
N ASN A 78 -17.34 30.57 38.75
CA ASN A 78 -17.58 29.16 38.45
C ASN A 78 -17.77 28.92 36.93
N ASP A 79 -17.13 29.75 36.11
CA ASP A 79 -17.29 29.82 34.66
C ASP A 79 -15.98 29.40 33.97
N TYR A 80 -16.09 28.93 32.73
CA TYR A 80 -14.93 28.52 31.92
C TYR A 80 -14.91 29.31 30.61
N GLN A 81 -13.69 29.55 30.12
CA GLN A 81 -13.45 29.93 28.71
C GLN A 81 -12.93 28.71 27.98
N SER A 82 -13.31 28.56 26.71
CA SER A 82 -12.78 27.50 25.85
C SER A 82 -12.13 28.09 24.61
N ALA A 83 -10.87 27.75 24.35
CA ALA A 83 -10.24 27.98 23.06
C ALA A 83 -10.27 26.68 22.24
N TRP A 84 -10.68 26.79 20.98
CA TRP A 84 -10.71 25.72 20.00
C TRP A 84 -9.72 26.04 18.90
N ILE A 85 -8.56 25.38 18.92
CA ILE A 85 -7.51 25.51 17.91
C ILE A 85 -7.76 24.47 16.84
N PHE A 86 -7.90 24.88 15.58
CA PHE A 86 -8.10 23.99 14.45
C PHE A 86 -6.82 23.87 13.62
N ILE A 87 -6.40 22.61 13.40
CA ILE A 87 -5.23 22.25 12.62
C ILE A 87 -5.74 21.51 11.38
N HIS A 88 -5.69 22.18 10.22
CA HIS A 88 -6.09 21.58 8.96
C HIS A 88 -5.19 20.37 8.64
N LYS A 89 -5.77 19.29 8.11
CA LYS A 89 -5.06 18.00 7.91
C LYS A 89 -3.84 18.08 6.98
N ASP A 90 -3.82 19.10 6.11
CA ASP A 90 -2.75 19.37 5.15
C ASP A 90 -1.52 19.99 5.83
N ILE A 91 -1.66 20.63 6.99
CA ILE A 91 -0.59 21.41 7.62
C ILE A 91 0.50 20.51 8.19
N LEU A 92 1.75 20.87 7.92
CA LEU A 92 2.96 20.34 8.55
C LEU A 92 3.48 21.35 9.57
N LEU A 93 3.29 21.05 10.86
CA LEU A 93 3.75 21.91 11.94
C LEU A 93 5.23 21.61 12.28
N PRO A 94 6.08 22.64 12.42
CA PRO A 94 7.42 22.48 12.98
C PRO A 94 7.37 21.92 14.41
N LYS A 95 8.41 21.18 14.81
CA LYS A 95 8.55 20.67 16.17
C LYS A 95 8.52 21.82 17.19
N GLY A 96 7.80 21.63 18.30
CA GLY A 96 7.60 22.64 19.34
C GLY A 96 6.55 23.73 19.04
N GLU A 97 6.11 23.89 17.79
CA GLU A 97 5.24 25.00 17.39
C GLU A 97 3.87 24.94 18.07
N LEU A 98 3.20 23.80 18.00
CA LEU A 98 1.86 23.62 18.58
C LEU A 98 1.87 23.82 20.10
N SER A 99 2.86 23.24 20.78
CA SER A 99 3.09 23.41 22.22
C SER A 99 3.27 24.88 22.59
N SER A 100 4.05 25.64 21.80
CA SER A 100 4.24 27.09 22.02
C SER A 100 2.96 27.89 21.81
N ILE A 101 2.15 27.54 20.80
CA ILE A 101 0.86 28.19 20.54
C ILE A 101 -0.10 27.94 21.69
N ILE A 102 -0.20 26.69 22.15
CA ILE A 102 -1.07 26.30 23.28
C ILE A 102 -0.70 27.08 24.54
N GLN A 103 0.59 27.13 24.88
CA GLN A 103 1.07 27.87 26.05
C GLN A 103 0.72 29.36 26.00
N LYS A 104 0.89 30.00 24.83
CA LYS A 104 0.50 31.41 24.63
C LYS A 104 -1.01 31.60 24.71
N VAL A 105 -1.79 30.67 24.16
CA VAL A 105 -3.25 30.74 24.24
C VAL A 105 -3.72 30.61 25.70
N GLU A 106 -3.14 29.71 26.49
CA GLU A 106 -3.43 29.60 27.94
C GLU A 106 -3.09 30.86 28.71
N GLU A 107 -1.94 31.48 28.41
CA GLU A 107 -1.56 32.77 28.97
C GLU A 107 -2.61 33.84 28.62
N ILE A 108 -3.02 33.93 27.35
CA ILE A 108 -4.03 34.89 26.89
C ILE A 108 -5.40 34.63 27.54
N LEU A 109 -5.81 33.36 27.70
CA LEU A 109 -7.06 32.98 28.38
C LEU A 109 -7.05 33.32 29.87
N SER A 110 -5.88 33.56 30.45
CA SER A 110 -5.74 34.04 31.84
C SER A 110 -5.97 35.55 31.98
N PHE A 111 -6.07 36.28 30.86
CA PHE A 111 -6.35 37.72 30.79
C PHE A 111 -7.70 38.01 30.12
N ASP A 112 -8.03 39.29 29.96
CA ASP A 112 -9.16 39.68 29.09
C ASP A 112 -8.76 39.49 27.62
N VAL A 113 -9.41 38.53 26.96
CA VAL A 113 -9.18 38.20 25.55
C VAL A 113 -9.41 39.40 24.63
N GLU A 114 -10.29 40.33 25.01
CA GLU A 114 -10.58 41.53 24.22
C GLU A 114 -9.33 42.42 24.06
N ASP A 115 -8.50 42.52 25.10
CA ASP A 115 -7.26 43.31 25.10
C ASP A 115 -6.11 42.62 24.35
N LYS A 116 -6.25 41.32 24.07
CA LYS A 116 -5.20 40.46 23.49
C LYS A 116 -5.47 40.04 22.05
N LYS A 117 -6.51 40.57 21.40
CA LYS A 117 -6.88 40.21 20.01
C LYS A 117 -5.73 40.35 19.02
N ALA A 118 -4.99 41.46 19.06
CA ALA A 118 -3.87 41.68 18.16
C ALA A 118 -2.72 40.67 18.37
N GLU A 119 -2.53 40.17 19.60
CA GLU A 119 -1.55 39.14 19.90
C GLU A 119 -2.00 37.79 19.33
N LEU A 120 -3.29 37.47 19.40
CA LEU A 120 -3.89 36.30 18.77
C LEU A 120 -3.83 36.37 17.25
N ASP A 121 -4.13 37.52 16.64
CA ASP A 121 -4.05 37.69 15.18
C ASP A 121 -2.62 37.41 14.69
N ASN A 122 -1.62 38.01 15.32
CA ASN A 122 -0.21 37.77 14.99
C ASN A 122 0.21 36.29 15.20
N LEU A 123 -0.34 35.63 16.22
CA LEU A 123 -0.03 34.23 16.52
C LEU A 123 -0.59 33.28 15.45
N PHE A 124 -1.82 33.52 14.97
CA PHE A 124 -2.51 32.64 14.03
C PHE A 124 -2.36 33.04 12.56
N GLU A 125 -1.87 34.25 12.26
CA GLU A 125 -1.59 34.70 10.88
C GLU A 125 -0.41 33.98 10.23
N LYS A 126 0.45 33.34 11.02
CA LYS A 126 1.64 32.62 10.52
C LYS A 126 1.23 31.49 9.55
N PRO A 127 1.75 31.50 8.30
CA PRO A 127 1.53 30.42 7.36
C PRO A 127 2.49 29.25 7.60
N TYR A 128 2.04 28.05 7.26
CA TYR A 128 2.74 26.77 7.41
C TYR A 128 2.87 26.03 6.08
N GLN A 129 3.82 25.10 6.01
CA GLN A 129 3.93 24.19 4.88
C GLN A 129 2.73 23.23 4.85
N THR A 130 2.32 22.81 3.65
CA THR A 130 1.17 21.94 3.46
C THR A 130 1.52 20.72 2.61
N THR A 131 0.77 19.64 2.81
CA THR A 131 0.78 18.39 2.04
C THR A 131 -0.41 18.33 1.09
N ASN A 132 -0.37 17.41 0.14
CA ASN A 132 -1.45 17.24 -0.84
C ASN A 132 -2.56 16.33 -0.31
N ASN A 133 -3.44 16.91 0.52
CA ASN A 133 -4.71 16.30 0.89
C ASN A 133 -4.56 14.86 1.46
N PRO A 134 -3.77 14.66 2.54
CA PRO A 134 -3.53 13.32 3.07
C PRO A 134 -4.83 12.64 3.52
N SER A 135 -4.84 11.30 3.46
CA SER A 135 -5.90 10.51 4.09
C SER A 135 -6.06 10.88 5.56
N TYR A 136 -7.31 10.90 6.03
CA TYR A 136 -7.65 11.40 7.36
C TYR A 136 -8.82 10.62 7.93
N SER A 137 -8.74 10.27 9.22
CA SER A 137 -9.81 9.59 9.93
C SER A 137 -10.52 10.56 10.87
N VAL A 138 -11.85 10.48 10.89
CA VAL A 138 -12.72 11.38 11.66
C VAL A 138 -13.17 10.68 12.93
N SER A 139 -13.38 11.45 14.00
CA SER A 139 -13.99 10.96 15.23
C SER A 139 -15.42 10.49 14.96
N SER A 140 -15.69 9.22 15.26
CA SER A 140 -16.95 8.55 14.90
C SER A 140 -17.71 7.95 16.08
N GLY A 141 -17.14 7.97 17.28
CA GLY A 141 -17.78 7.43 18.47
C GLY A 141 -18.63 8.45 19.23
N ASP A 142 -19.54 7.92 20.05
CA ASP A 142 -20.38 8.70 20.98
C ASP A 142 -19.83 8.71 22.42
N THR A 143 -18.75 7.96 22.69
CA THR A 143 -18.13 7.81 24.00
C THR A 143 -16.88 8.68 24.14
N TYR A 144 -16.41 8.90 25.37
CA TYR A 144 -15.21 9.67 25.67
C TYR A 144 -14.04 8.74 26.00
N ALA A 145 -12.82 9.23 25.80
CA ALA A 145 -11.61 8.58 26.27
C ALA A 145 -10.70 9.57 27.01
N VAL A 146 -9.80 9.05 27.82
CA VAL A 146 -8.76 9.81 28.51
C VAL A 146 -7.40 9.17 28.24
N ARG A 147 -6.39 10.00 27.99
CA ARG A 147 -5.00 9.63 28.08
C ARG A 147 -4.34 10.43 29.19
N TYR A 148 -3.92 9.71 30.22
CA TYR A 148 -2.98 10.25 31.17
C TYR A 148 -1.58 10.26 30.56
N TYR A 149 -0.84 11.34 30.79
CA TYR A 149 0.55 11.49 30.38
C TYR A 149 1.40 11.98 31.57
N GLY A 150 2.71 12.08 31.38
CA GLY A 150 3.62 12.58 32.42
C GLY A 150 4.09 11.47 33.36
N LYS A 151 4.59 11.85 34.54
CA LYS A 151 5.13 10.90 35.50
C LYS A 151 3.99 10.13 36.19
N GLY A 152 4.22 8.85 36.46
CA GLY A 152 3.22 7.97 37.07
C GLY A 152 2.30 7.25 36.08
N THR A 153 2.58 7.33 34.78
CA THR A 153 2.03 6.44 33.75
C THR A 153 3.03 5.33 33.43
N GLU A 154 2.54 4.18 32.97
CA GLU A 154 3.38 3.06 32.53
C GLU A 154 4.17 3.42 31.27
N LEU A 155 3.50 4.02 30.28
CA LEU A 155 4.12 4.63 29.11
C LEU A 155 4.26 6.14 29.34
N VAL A 156 5.49 6.59 29.57
CA VAL A 156 5.78 7.99 29.91
C VAL A 156 5.90 8.82 28.64
N TYR A 157 4.84 9.57 28.34
CA TYR A 157 4.81 10.58 27.28
C TYR A 157 4.72 11.98 27.88
N THR A 158 5.34 12.97 27.22
CA THR A 158 5.09 14.39 27.52
C THR A 158 3.93 14.90 26.67
N GLN A 159 3.24 15.94 27.14
CA GLN A 159 2.22 16.63 26.32
C GLN A 159 2.78 17.04 24.95
N SER A 160 3.98 17.63 24.95
CA SER A 160 4.69 18.01 23.71
C SER A 160 4.90 16.81 22.78
N SER A 161 5.33 15.64 23.28
CA SER A 161 5.48 14.45 22.43
C SER A 161 4.15 14.00 21.83
N ILE A 162 3.05 14.04 22.60
CA ILE A 162 1.72 13.67 22.12
C ILE A 162 1.28 14.59 20.99
N LEU A 163 1.54 15.90 21.11
CA LEU A 163 1.07 16.91 20.17
C LEU A 163 1.97 17.08 18.95
N GLU A 164 3.24 16.68 19.04
CA GLU A 164 4.22 16.90 17.99
C GLU A 164 4.49 15.62 17.19
N ASP A 165 4.83 14.54 17.89
CA ASP A 165 5.24 13.28 17.26
C ASP A 165 4.04 12.32 17.06
N TYR A 166 3.01 12.44 17.91
CA TYR A 166 1.92 11.47 18.01
C TYR A 166 0.51 12.07 17.87
N LEU A 167 0.36 13.23 17.23
CA LEU A 167 -0.92 13.94 17.19
C LEU A 167 -2.03 13.09 16.56
N TYR A 168 -1.73 12.44 15.44
CA TYR A 168 -2.72 11.69 14.65
C TYR A 168 -2.74 10.21 15.03
N GLN A 169 -3.60 9.86 16.00
CA GLN A 169 -3.83 8.48 16.43
C GLN A 169 -5.13 7.92 15.83
N SER A 170 -5.05 6.79 15.15
CA SER A 170 -6.22 6.07 14.63
C SER A 170 -7.16 5.64 15.76
N GLU A 171 -6.61 5.22 16.90
CA GLU A 171 -7.39 4.80 18.07
C GLU A 171 -8.26 5.94 18.63
N TYR A 172 -7.79 7.19 18.56
CA TYR A 172 -8.53 8.34 19.06
C TYR A 172 -9.79 8.62 18.22
N CYS A 173 -9.79 8.24 16.95
CA CYS A 173 -10.92 8.47 16.05
C CYS A 173 -12.16 7.60 16.39
N LYS A 174 -12.02 6.62 17.30
CA LYS A 174 -13.13 5.79 17.80
C LYS A 174 -13.97 6.48 18.88
N TYR A 175 -13.52 7.63 19.40
CA TYR A 175 -14.15 8.35 20.49
C TYR A 175 -14.65 9.71 20.00
N LYS A 176 -15.62 10.28 20.72
CA LYS A 176 -16.11 11.63 20.49
C LYS A 176 -15.04 12.68 20.78
N SER A 177 -14.31 12.50 21.88
CA SER A 177 -13.20 13.35 22.29
C SER A 177 -12.26 12.56 23.19
N VAL A 178 -10.97 12.89 23.13
CA VAL A 178 -9.94 12.29 23.98
C VAL A 178 -9.34 13.37 24.88
N PHE A 179 -9.56 13.24 26.19
CA PHE A 179 -8.96 14.11 27.20
C PHE A 179 -7.47 13.82 27.34
N LEU A 180 -6.66 14.87 27.42
CA LEU A 180 -5.22 14.77 27.69
C LEU A 180 -4.96 15.35 29.09
N ILE A 181 -4.53 14.50 30.02
CA ILE A 181 -4.38 14.90 31.42
C ILE A 181 -3.00 14.52 31.93
N ASP A 182 -2.29 15.48 32.51
CA ASP A 182 -1.08 15.18 33.28
C ASP A 182 -1.48 14.34 34.51
N LYS A 183 -0.91 13.15 34.64
CA LYS A 183 -1.19 12.22 35.75
C LYS A 183 -0.90 12.86 37.10
N GLU A 184 0.09 13.73 37.19
CA GLU A 184 0.44 14.43 38.44
C GLU A 184 -0.56 15.54 38.79
N SER A 185 -1.40 16.00 37.86
CA SER A 185 -2.43 17.02 38.13
C SER A 185 -3.53 16.54 39.09
N GLY A 186 -3.70 15.22 39.24
CA GLY A 186 -4.74 14.61 40.05
C GLY A 186 -6.16 14.71 39.48
N LEU A 187 -6.33 15.27 38.27
CA LEU A 187 -7.62 15.33 37.59
C LEU A 187 -8.13 13.92 37.22
N GLN A 188 -9.42 13.70 37.36
CA GLN A 188 -10.07 12.42 37.02
C GLN A 188 -11.15 12.64 35.97
N VAL A 189 -11.28 11.70 35.02
CA VAL A 189 -12.35 11.70 34.02
C VAL A 189 -13.28 10.53 34.27
N SER A 190 -14.57 10.83 34.43
CA SER A 190 -15.63 9.85 34.59
C SER A 190 -16.19 9.42 33.22
N ASP A 191 -16.67 8.17 33.14
CA ASP A 191 -17.29 7.59 31.94
C ASP A 191 -16.42 7.72 30.66
N ALA A 192 -15.10 7.59 30.81
CA ALA A 192 -14.16 7.65 29.70
C ALA A 192 -13.27 6.40 29.69
N GLN A 193 -12.98 5.87 28.50
CA GLN A 193 -12.02 4.78 28.33
C GLN A 193 -10.60 5.29 28.59
N ASP A 194 -9.85 4.62 29.46
CA ASP A 194 -8.43 4.93 29.67
C ASP A 194 -7.59 4.32 28.55
N LEU A 195 -6.84 5.18 27.84
CA LEU A 195 -5.93 4.84 26.74
C LEU A 195 -4.46 4.96 27.13
N SER A 196 -4.14 5.21 28.41
CA SER A 196 -2.77 5.53 28.86
C SER A 196 -1.77 4.40 28.60
N ASN A 197 -2.25 3.14 28.63
CA ASN A 197 -1.43 1.95 28.37
C ASN A 197 -1.39 1.56 26.88
N THR A 198 -2.10 2.28 26.01
CA THR A 198 -2.00 2.10 24.57
C THR A 198 -0.77 2.85 24.07
N LYS A 199 0.16 2.15 23.43
CA LYS A 199 1.35 2.77 22.79
C LYS A 199 0.92 3.76 21.71
N LEU A 200 1.57 4.92 21.69
CA LEU A 200 1.36 5.91 20.64
C LEU A 200 2.17 5.54 19.40
N GLU A 201 1.52 5.70 18.24
CA GLU A 201 2.13 5.41 16.95
C GLU A 201 2.49 6.71 16.24
N LYS A 202 3.73 6.83 15.77
CA LYS A 202 4.14 7.99 14.99
C LYS A 202 3.45 7.95 13.64
N SER A 203 2.92 9.07 13.16
CA SER A 203 2.30 9.15 11.84
C SER A 203 3.21 9.86 10.85
N PHE A 204 3.22 9.41 9.60
CA PHE A 204 3.89 10.08 8.49
C PHE A 204 2.96 10.12 7.26
N VAL A 205 3.28 11.00 6.32
CA VAL A 205 2.52 11.17 5.08
C VAL A 205 3.35 10.59 3.92
N ILE A 206 2.78 9.63 3.21
CA ILE A 206 3.32 9.09 1.97
C ILE A 206 2.66 9.83 0.82
N GLU A 207 3.45 10.51 -0.02
CA GLU A 207 2.97 11.08 -1.27
C GLU A 207 2.59 9.96 -2.24
N LEU A 208 1.38 10.01 -2.79
CA LEU A 208 0.83 9.00 -3.68
C LEU A 208 -0.03 9.68 -4.75
N PRO A 209 0.49 9.93 -5.95
CA PRO A 209 -0.23 10.70 -6.96
C PRO A 209 -1.53 10.01 -7.37
N SER A 210 -2.61 10.79 -7.53
CA SER A 210 -3.94 10.31 -7.98
C SER A 210 -3.91 9.50 -9.27
N GLU A 211 -2.96 9.79 -10.17
CA GLU A 211 -2.79 9.08 -11.43
C GLU A 211 -1.31 8.90 -11.80
N ARG A 212 -0.96 7.72 -12.33
CA ARG A 212 0.35 7.44 -12.91
C ARG A 212 0.24 6.50 -14.11
N TYR A 213 0.83 6.86 -15.26
CA TYR A 213 0.72 6.11 -16.53
C TYR A 213 -0.73 5.78 -16.95
N GLY A 214 -1.69 6.64 -16.61
CA GLY A 214 -3.12 6.42 -16.84
C GLY A 214 -3.81 5.49 -15.83
N PHE A 215 -3.09 4.98 -14.84
CA PHE A 215 -3.67 4.18 -13.75
C PHE A 215 -4.06 5.07 -12.58
N LYS A 216 -5.24 4.80 -12.00
CA LYS A 216 -5.74 5.45 -10.79
C LYS A 216 -5.75 4.45 -9.64
N HIS A 217 -5.39 4.91 -8.45
CA HIS A 217 -5.39 4.08 -7.25
C HIS A 217 -6.71 4.18 -6.47
N ASN A 218 -6.95 3.18 -5.61
CA ASN A 218 -8.20 3.00 -4.86
C ASN A 218 -8.40 3.94 -3.65
N TRP A 219 -7.46 4.83 -3.34
CA TRP A 219 -7.50 5.66 -2.13
C TRP A 219 -8.09 7.06 -2.34
N GLY A 220 -8.16 7.54 -3.59
CA GLY A 220 -8.81 8.82 -3.90
C GLY A 220 -8.19 10.07 -3.27
N ALA A 221 -6.96 9.97 -2.76
CA ALA A 221 -6.21 11.05 -2.12
C ALA A 221 -4.77 11.05 -2.64
N ASP A 222 -4.19 12.24 -2.88
CA ASP A 222 -2.83 12.38 -3.42
C ASP A 222 -1.72 12.10 -2.39
N SER A 223 -2.09 11.90 -1.13
CA SER A 223 -1.18 11.45 -0.08
C SER A 223 -1.91 10.55 0.93
N LEU A 224 -1.17 9.67 1.60
CA LEU A 224 -1.67 8.76 2.62
C LEU A 224 -1.00 9.05 3.96
N ARG A 225 -1.79 9.39 4.98
CA ARG A 225 -1.31 9.41 6.37
C ARG A 225 -1.34 7.99 6.92
N VAL A 226 -0.19 7.51 7.36
CA VAL A 226 0.03 6.14 7.81
C VAL A 226 0.86 6.13 9.09
N THR A 227 0.75 5.06 9.87
CA THR A 227 1.53 4.90 11.09
C THR A 227 2.87 4.24 10.81
N GLU A 228 3.89 4.60 11.59
CA GLU A 228 5.26 4.11 11.46
C GLU A 228 5.30 2.57 11.47
N GLY A 229 5.93 1.99 10.45
CA GLY A 229 5.99 0.55 10.25
C GLY A 229 4.76 -0.07 9.57
N ALA A 230 3.66 0.67 9.39
CA ALA A 230 2.45 0.17 8.74
C ALA A 230 2.72 -0.25 7.29
N GLN A 231 2.22 -1.43 6.93
CA GLN A 231 2.32 -1.93 5.58
C GLN A 231 1.06 -1.54 4.79
N VAL A 232 1.23 -0.67 3.81
CA VAL A 232 0.14 -0.11 3.00
C VAL A 232 -0.04 -0.97 1.75
N ARG A 233 -1.29 -1.17 1.34
CA ARG A 233 -1.63 -1.79 0.04
C ARG A 233 -2.34 -0.78 -0.85
N VAL A 234 -1.88 -0.68 -2.09
CA VAL A 234 -2.45 0.20 -3.10
C VAL A 234 -2.79 -0.64 -4.33
N ARG A 235 -4.05 -0.60 -4.74
CA ARG A 235 -4.51 -1.21 -5.98
C ARG A 235 -4.64 -0.13 -7.04
N TRP A 236 -3.90 -0.31 -8.12
CA TRP A 236 -3.94 0.55 -9.29
C TRP A 236 -4.74 -0.07 -10.42
N THR A 237 -5.59 0.72 -11.05
CA THR A 237 -6.49 0.26 -12.11
C THR A 237 -6.47 1.19 -13.31
N ARG A 238 -6.52 0.62 -14.51
CA ARG A 238 -6.66 1.33 -15.79
C ARG A 238 -7.48 0.46 -16.73
N SER A 239 -8.42 1.09 -17.45
CA SER A 239 -9.23 0.37 -18.43
C SER A 239 -8.35 -0.24 -19.54
N GLY A 240 -8.59 -1.51 -19.87
CA GLY A 240 -7.81 -2.27 -20.84
C GLY A 240 -6.46 -2.79 -20.31
N TYR A 241 -6.22 -2.73 -19.01
CA TYR A 241 -5.02 -3.28 -18.35
C TYR A 241 -5.40 -4.20 -17.19
N ALA A 242 -4.48 -5.10 -16.83
CA ALA A 242 -4.57 -5.83 -15.57
C ALA A 242 -4.42 -4.86 -14.38
N PRO A 243 -5.16 -5.07 -13.27
CA PRO A 243 -4.91 -4.34 -12.04
C PRO A 243 -3.51 -4.64 -11.51
N VAL A 244 -2.87 -3.65 -10.92
CA VAL A 244 -1.55 -3.77 -10.29
C VAL A 244 -1.70 -3.53 -8.80
N ASP A 245 -1.43 -4.55 -8.01
CA ASP A 245 -1.41 -4.46 -6.55
C ASP A 245 0.02 -4.20 -6.07
N LYS A 246 0.22 -3.10 -5.36
CA LYS A 246 1.48 -2.70 -4.73
C LYS A 246 1.35 -2.73 -3.21
N GLN A 247 2.43 -3.09 -2.53
CA GLN A 247 2.46 -3.16 -1.07
C GLN A 247 3.82 -2.71 -0.58
N GLY A 248 3.85 -1.89 0.47
CA GLY A 248 5.11 -1.42 1.05
C GLY A 248 4.91 -0.42 2.17
N ARG A 249 6.02 0.24 2.54
CA ARG A 249 6.06 1.18 3.68
C ARG A 249 6.41 2.61 3.26
N CYS A 250 6.96 2.81 2.06
CA CYS A 250 7.27 4.12 1.52
C CYS A 250 6.55 4.39 0.18
N SER A 251 6.71 5.60 -0.36
CA SER A 251 6.05 5.99 -1.62
C SER A 251 6.49 5.09 -2.77
N GLU A 252 7.80 4.86 -2.89
CA GLU A 252 8.42 4.13 -4.00
C GLU A 252 7.87 2.72 -4.15
N ASP A 253 7.63 2.03 -3.04
CA ASP A 253 7.06 0.67 -3.02
C ASP A 253 5.62 0.64 -3.57
N LEU A 254 4.88 1.73 -3.38
CA LEU A 254 3.47 1.84 -3.73
C LEU A 254 3.24 2.28 -5.17
N LEU A 255 4.27 2.79 -5.85
CA LEU A 255 4.17 3.33 -7.20
C LEU A 255 4.28 2.24 -8.27
N ILE A 256 3.47 2.37 -9.31
CA ILE A 256 3.56 1.51 -10.50
C ILE A 256 4.81 1.86 -11.32
N GLN A 257 5.48 0.83 -11.83
CA GLN A 257 6.57 0.90 -12.79
C GLN A 257 6.10 0.42 -14.18
N LYS A 258 6.82 0.80 -15.24
CA LYS A 258 6.48 0.37 -16.61
C LYS A 258 6.41 -1.15 -16.76
N THR A 259 7.27 -1.87 -16.05
CA THR A 259 7.35 -3.34 -16.04
C THR A 259 6.12 -4.03 -15.44
N ASP A 260 5.32 -3.31 -14.65
CA ASP A 260 4.07 -3.81 -14.08
C ASP A 260 2.89 -3.71 -15.06
N MET A 261 3.01 -2.87 -16.09
CA MET A 261 1.94 -2.57 -17.02
C MET A 261 1.68 -3.76 -17.94
N LYS A 262 0.52 -4.39 -17.77
CA LYS A 262 0.07 -5.50 -18.59
C LYS A 262 -1.24 -5.16 -19.29
N ARG A 263 -1.22 -5.02 -20.62
CA ARG A 263 -2.39 -4.68 -21.42
C ARG A 263 -3.21 -5.93 -21.72
N SER A 264 -4.52 -5.81 -21.61
CA SER A 264 -5.47 -6.92 -21.79
C SER A 264 -6.02 -6.98 -23.22
N PHE A 265 -6.10 -8.17 -23.79
CA PHE A 265 -6.67 -8.45 -25.10
C PHE A 265 -7.62 -9.63 -25.01
N ARG A 266 -8.82 -9.51 -25.57
CA ARG A 266 -9.76 -10.63 -25.63
C ARG A 266 -9.34 -11.60 -26.72
N LEU A 267 -9.50 -12.89 -26.47
CA LEU A 267 -9.17 -13.95 -27.43
C LEU A 267 -9.92 -13.76 -28.77
N GLU A 268 -11.13 -13.21 -28.73
CA GLU A 268 -11.96 -12.96 -29.91
C GLU A 268 -11.35 -11.96 -30.90
N LEU A 269 -10.39 -11.12 -30.47
CA LEU A 269 -9.69 -10.18 -31.33
C LEU A 269 -8.68 -10.89 -32.26
N PHE A 270 -8.27 -12.12 -31.93
CA PHE A 270 -7.33 -12.88 -32.74
C PHE A 270 -8.08 -13.77 -33.72
N ARG A 271 -7.92 -13.49 -35.02
CA ARG A 271 -8.59 -14.20 -36.10
C ARG A 271 -7.59 -14.99 -36.91
N VAL A 272 -7.82 -16.28 -37.06
CA VAL A 272 -7.05 -17.11 -37.99
C VAL A 272 -7.86 -17.27 -39.26
N VAL A 273 -7.27 -16.95 -40.41
CA VAL A 273 -7.94 -16.99 -41.72
C VAL A 273 -7.14 -17.83 -42.70
N ASP A 274 -7.85 -18.45 -43.63
CA ASP A 274 -7.26 -19.08 -44.79
C ASP A 274 -6.72 -18.00 -45.73
N LYS A 275 -5.42 -18.05 -46.04
CA LYS A 275 -4.75 -17.03 -46.84
C LYS A 275 -5.28 -16.91 -48.28
N VAL A 276 -5.84 -17.99 -48.82
CA VAL A 276 -6.31 -18.06 -50.21
C VAL A 276 -7.77 -17.61 -50.32
N THR A 277 -8.62 -18.06 -49.38
CA THR A 277 -10.07 -17.83 -49.44
C THR A 277 -10.56 -16.71 -48.52
N GLY A 278 -9.74 -16.26 -47.57
CA GLY A 278 -10.10 -15.28 -46.53
C GLY A 278 -11.08 -15.83 -45.48
N LYS A 279 -11.40 -17.14 -45.53
CA LYS A 279 -12.37 -17.76 -44.63
C LYS A 279 -11.78 -17.92 -43.23
N THR A 280 -12.55 -17.58 -42.20
CA THR A 280 -12.16 -17.80 -40.81
C THR A 280 -12.02 -19.29 -40.48
N LEU A 281 -10.90 -19.65 -39.88
CA LEU A 281 -10.56 -20.99 -39.44
C LEU A 281 -10.84 -21.12 -37.94
N LYS A 282 -11.43 -22.25 -37.53
CA LYS A 282 -11.74 -22.53 -36.12
C LYS A 282 -10.53 -23.10 -35.41
N VAL A 283 -9.54 -22.25 -35.15
CA VAL A 283 -8.32 -22.59 -34.41
C VAL A 283 -7.90 -21.40 -33.54
N ARG A 284 -7.30 -21.69 -32.39
CA ARG A 284 -6.81 -20.67 -31.45
C ARG A 284 -5.30 -20.49 -31.61
N PRO A 285 -4.79 -19.25 -31.59
CA PRO A 285 -3.36 -19.04 -31.51
C PRO A 285 -2.81 -19.46 -30.14
N ILE A 286 -1.58 -19.96 -30.17
CA ILE A 286 -0.79 -20.29 -28.99
C ILE A 286 0.28 -19.20 -28.86
N PHE A 287 0.21 -18.40 -27.80
CA PHE A 287 1.23 -17.39 -27.53
C PHE A 287 2.47 -18.04 -26.88
N ILE A 288 3.64 -17.56 -27.27
CA ILE A 288 4.95 -18.07 -26.81
C ILE A 288 5.64 -16.94 -26.03
N GLY A 289 6.24 -17.28 -24.89
CA GLY A 289 6.96 -16.33 -24.05
C GLY A 289 6.18 -15.90 -22.81
N LYS A 290 6.43 -14.68 -22.32
CA LYS A 290 5.82 -14.15 -21.10
C LYS A 290 4.47 -13.51 -21.40
N TYR A 291 3.40 -14.22 -21.07
CA TYR A 291 2.03 -13.70 -21.08
C TYR A 291 1.28 -14.23 -19.86
N TRP A 292 0.14 -13.62 -19.56
CA TRP A 292 -0.77 -14.07 -18.50
C TRP A 292 -2.17 -14.24 -19.07
N VAL A 293 -3.00 -15.01 -18.39
CA VAL A 293 -4.39 -15.26 -18.76
C VAL A 293 -5.31 -15.09 -17.56
N ASP A 294 -6.57 -14.79 -17.82
CA ASP A 294 -7.63 -14.69 -16.81
C ASP A 294 -7.98 -16.05 -16.18
N ASP A 295 -8.08 -17.10 -17.00
CA ASP A 295 -8.30 -18.48 -16.58
C ASP A 295 -7.32 -19.42 -17.29
N SER A 296 -6.56 -20.18 -16.51
CA SER A 296 -5.64 -21.20 -17.02
C SER A 296 -6.31 -22.34 -17.79
N LYS A 297 -7.60 -22.65 -17.51
CA LYS A 297 -8.33 -23.74 -18.15
C LYS A 297 -9.02 -23.28 -19.43
N ASN A 298 -9.71 -22.15 -19.36
CA ASN A 298 -10.47 -21.59 -20.48
C ASN A 298 -10.16 -20.09 -20.65
N PRO A 299 -8.97 -19.74 -21.16
CA PRO A 299 -8.56 -18.36 -21.27
C PRO A 299 -9.46 -17.59 -22.23
N THR A 300 -10.01 -16.46 -21.78
CA THR A 300 -10.80 -15.53 -22.60
C THR A 300 -10.08 -14.20 -22.79
N VAL A 301 -9.19 -13.84 -21.86
CA VAL A 301 -8.39 -12.62 -21.89
C VAL A 301 -6.92 -12.97 -21.71
N PHE A 302 -6.10 -12.41 -22.58
CA PHE A 302 -4.65 -12.50 -22.54
C PHE A 302 -4.07 -11.17 -22.12
N TYR A 303 -3.01 -11.21 -21.33
CA TYR A 303 -2.29 -10.03 -20.86
C TYR A 303 -0.85 -10.11 -21.33
N PHE A 304 -0.39 -9.03 -21.95
CA PHE A 304 0.98 -8.88 -22.41
C PHE A 304 1.61 -7.65 -21.76
N ARG A 305 2.92 -7.67 -21.51
CA ARG A 305 3.61 -6.47 -21.05
C ARG A 305 3.52 -5.39 -22.12
N GLU A 306 3.40 -4.14 -21.68
CA GLU A 306 3.32 -2.99 -22.58
C GLU A 306 4.53 -2.93 -23.55
N ASP A 307 5.73 -3.22 -23.04
CA ASP A 307 6.98 -3.16 -23.82
C ASP A 307 7.09 -4.29 -24.87
N ASP A 308 6.32 -5.38 -24.72
CA ASP A 308 6.38 -6.56 -25.59
C ASP A 308 5.33 -6.51 -26.72
N LEU A 309 4.44 -5.50 -26.74
CA LEU A 309 3.26 -5.49 -27.61
C LEU A 309 3.59 -5.50 -29.11
N ASN A 310 4.73 -4.95 -29.52
CA ASN A 310 5.11 -4.87 -30.93
C ASN A 310 5.69 -6.18 -31.50
N CYS A 311 5.98 -7.18 -30.66
CA CYS A 311 6.68 -8.39 -31.08
C CYS A 311 6.19 -9.67 -30.36
N VAL A 312 4.89 -9.78 -30.12
CA VAL A 312 4.30 -10.93 -29.43
C VAL A 312 4.42 -12.19 -30.28
N SER A 313 5.20 -13.17 -29.80
CA SER A 313 5.40 -14.43 -30.51
C SER A 313 4.16 -15.32 -30.40
N CYS A 314 3.72 -15.89 -31.53
CA CYS A 314 2.62 -16.85 -31.55
C CYS A 314 2.82 -17.96 -32.58
N ARG A 315 2.15 -19.08 -32.32
CA ARG A 315 2.12 -20.26 -33.16
C ARG A 315 0.69 -20.70 -33.39
N VAL A 316 0.40 -21.16 -34.60
CA VAL A 316 -0.88 -21.76 -34.95
C VAL A 316 -0.61 -23.05 -35.72
N ASP A 317 -1.11 -24.17 -35.17
CA ASP A 317 -1.06 -25.46 -35.83
C ASP A 317 -2.48 -25.89 -36.21
N LEU A 318 -2.69 -26.17 -37.49
CA LEU A 318 -3.94 -26.72 -38.00
C LEU A 318 -3.65 -27.79 -39.04
N GLN A 319 -4.29 -28.95 -38.92
CA GLN A 319 -4.15 -30.02 -39.90
C GLN A 319 -4.51 -29.50 -41.31
N THR A 320 -3.75 -29.90 -42.33
CA THR A 320 -3.87 -29.45 -43.74
C THR A 320 -3.44 -28.01 -44.01
N TYR A 321 -2.79 -27.34 -43.06
CA TYR A 321 -2.20 -26.02 -43.22
C TYR A 321 -0.73 -26.03 -42.80
N GLU A 322 0.09 -25.20 -43.43
CA GLU A 322 1.44 -24.96 -42.97
C GLU A 322 1.39 -24.27 -41.59
N PRO A 323 2.12 -24.78 -40.57
CA PRO A 323 2.15 -24.15 -39.25
C PRO A 323 2.64 -22.71 -39.33
N PHE A 324 1.89 -21.79 -38.71
CA PHE A 324 2.37 -20.43 -38.51
C PHE A 324 3.26 -20.38 -37.27
N ASN A 325 4.44 -19.78 -37.40
CA ASN A 325 5.31 -19.43 -36.28
C ASN A 325 5.93 -18.06 -36.57
N GLY A 326 5.52 -17.04 -35.82
CA GLY A 326 5.92 -15.66 -36.08
C GLY A 326 5.55 -14.72 -34.95
N THR A 327 5.68 -13.43 -35.20
CA THR A 327 5.35 -12.37 -34.23
C THR A 327 4.17 -11.54 -34.70
N LEU A 328 3.43 -10.99 -33.75
CA LEU A 328 2.31 -10.08 -33.95
C LEU A 328 2.63 -8.73 -33.30
N ASP A 329 2.33 -7.64 -34.03
CA ASP A 329 2.31 -6.29 -33.48
C ASP A 329 0.90 -5.98 -32.97
N LEU A 330 0.72 -6.09 -31.65
CA LEU A 330 -0.54 -5.81 -30.96
C LEU A 330 -0.84 -4.32 -30.80
N THR A 331 0.07 -3.44 -31.26
CA THR A 331 -0.17 -1.99 -31.30
C THR A 331 -0.89 -1.56 -32.58
N GLN A 332 -0.94 -2.41 -33.61
CA GLN A 332 -1.50 -2.11 -34.91
C GLN A 332 -2.59 -3.12 -35.31
N PRO A 333 -3.80 -3.03 -34.72
CA PRO A 333 -4.92 -3.83 -35.19
C PRO A 333 -5.37 -3.38 -36.58
N ASN A 334 -6.10 -4.24 -37.29
CA ASN A 334 -6.77 -3.84 -38.54
C ASN A 334 -7.91 -2.83 -38.29
N GLU A 335 -8.57 -2.38 -39.35
CA GLU A 335 -9.70 -1.42 -39.29
C GLU A 335 -10.87 -1.89 -38.39
N LYS A 336 -10.99 -3.20 -38.15
CA LYS A 336 -12.03 -3.80 -37.29
C LYS A 336 -11.57 -4.00 -35.84
N GLY A 337 -10.33 -3.64 -35.50
CA GLY A 337 -9.75 -3.91 -34.19
C GLY A 337 -9.24 -5.35 -33.99
N GLU A 338 -9.13 -6.14 -35.07
CA GLU A 338 -8.72 -7.55 -35.03
C GLU A 338 -7.25 -7.74 -35.44
N PHE A 339 -6.64 -8.79 -34.90
CA PHE A 339 -5.30 -9.27 -35.26
C PHE A 339 -5.43 -10.53 -36.10
N VAL A 340 -5.10 -10.42 -37.39
CA VAL A 340 -5.31 -11.50 -38.36
C VAL A 340 -4.03 -12.30 -38.55
N ILE A 341 -4.15 -13.62 -38.40
CA ILE A 341 -3.10 -14.60 -38.68
C ILE A 341 -3.53 -15.38 -39.91
N GLU A 342 -2.74 -15.30 -40.97
CA GLU A 342 -3.03 -15.99 -42.23
C GLU A 342 -2.34 -17.36 -42.25
N LEU A 343 -3.11 -18.43 -42.47
CA LEU A 343 -2.58 -19.77 -42.70
C LEU A 343 -2.60 -20.12 -44.18
N GLN A 344 -1.46 -20.58 -44.68
CA GLN A 344 -1.33 -21.13 -46.01
C GLN A 344 -1.80 -22.59 -46.01
N PRO A 345 -2.80 -22.98 -46.82
CA PRO A 345 -3.14 -24.39 -47.00
C PRO A 345 -1.92 -25.16 -47.48
N GLU A 346 -1.71 -26.36 -46.93
CA GLU A 346 -0.71 -27.28 -47.50
C GLU A 346 -1.04 -27.54 -48.96
N ASN A 347 -0.04 -27.74 -49.79
CA ASN A 347 -0.24 -28.08 -51.20
C ASN A 347 0.49 -29.38 -51.51
N HIS A 348 -0.28 -30.45 -51.65
CA HIS A 348 0.22 -31.77 -52.02
C HIS A 348 -0.09 -32.03 -53.50
N GLU A 349 0.92 -32.44 -54.24
CA GLU A 349 0.82 -32.75 -55.67
C GLU A 349 1.09 -34.24 -55.93
N TYR A 350 0.09 -34.95 -56.45
CA TYR A 350 0.18 -36.37 -56.79
C TYR A 350 0.06 -36.56 -58.30
N LYS A 351 1.17 -36.92 -58.95
CA LYS A 351 1.17 -37.35 -60.36
C LYS A 351 0.56 -38.73 -60.45
N CYS A 352 -0.48 -38.90 -61.25
CA CYS A 352 -1.26 -40.13 -61.34
C CYS A 352 -1.37 -40.59 -62.79
N CYS A 353 -1.46 -41.91 -63.01
CA CYS A 353 -1.80 -42.47 -64.31
C CYS A 353 -2.81 -43.62 -64.22
N ILE A 354 -3.65 -43.74 -65.24
CA ILE A 354 -4.65 -44.80 -65.41
C ILE A 354 -4.39 -45.49 -66.77
N GLU A 355 -4.39 -46.81 -66.77
CA GLU A 355 -4.34 -47.60 -68.01
C GLU A 355 -5.71 -47.58 -68.69
N THR A 356 -5.73 -47.34 -70.00
CA THR A 356 -6.99 -47.27 -70.76
C THR A 356 -7.11 -48.39 -71.78
N LYS A 357 -8.36 -48.68 -72.15
CA LYS A 357 -8.69 -49.59 -73.27
C LYS A 357 -9.05 -48.84 -74.55
N ILE A 358 -8.78 -47.53 -74.61
CA ILE A 358 -9.02 -46.71 -75.79
C ILE A 358 -7.93 -47.03 -76.82
N PRO A 359 -8.28 -47.35 -78.08
CA PRO A 359 -7.31 -47.54 -79.15
C PRO A 359 -6.37 -46.32 -79.24
N ASP A 360 -5.07 -46.57 -79.40
CA ASP A 360 -3.99 -45.56 -79.50
C ASP A 360 -3.66 -44.74 -78.24
N VAL A 361 -4.37 -44.91 -77.12
CA VAL A 361 -4.04 -44.26 -75.82
C VAL A 361 -3.82 -45.30 -74.73
N ARG A 362 -2.57 -45.70 -74.51
CA ARG A 362 -2.24 -46.73 -73.50
C ARG A 362 -2.43 -46.27 -72.06
N THR A 363 -2.15 -45.00 -71.77
CA THR A 363 -2.23 -44.41 -70.42
C THR A 363 -2.71 -42.97 -70.46
N ILE A 364 -3.55 -42.58 -69.51
CA ILE A 364 -3.89 -41.18 -69.24
C ILE A 364 -3.12 -40.74 -68.00
N GLU A 365 -2.40 -39.63 -68.10
CA GLU A 365 -1.69 -39.00 -66.98
C GLU A 365 -2.43 -37.74 -66.53
N PHE A 366 -2.50 -37.52 -65.22
CA PHE A 366 -3.09 -36.32 -64.64
C PHE A 366 -2.46 -36.02 -63.28
N VAL A 367 -2.69 -34.80 -62.79
CA VAL A 367 -2.13 -34.33 -61.52
C VAL A 367 -3.27 -33.98 -60.58
N ILE A 368 -3.21 -34.53 -59.37
CA ILE A 368 -4.12 -34.17 -58.29
C ILE A 368 -3.40 -33.17 -57.40
N LYS A 369 -3.95 -31.96 -57.32
CA LYS A 369 -3.53 -30.92 -56.37
C LYS A 369 -4.56 -30.86 -55.26
N THR A 370 -4.12 -31.04 -54.02
CA THR A 370 -5.02 -31.14 -52.86
C THR A 370 -4.33 -30.63 -51.61
N GLN A 371 -5.11 -30.08 -50.68
CA GLN A 371 -4.63 -29.71 -49.34
C GLN A 371 -4.50 -30.92 -48.40
N TYR A 372 -5.02 -32.08 -48.80
CA TYR A 372 -5.04 -33.29 -47.99
C TYR A 372 -4.01 -34.30 -48.49
N LYS A 373 -3.22 -34.87 -47.57
CA LYS A 373 -2.42 -36.07 -47.87
C LYS A 373 -3.32 -37.25 -48.21
N LEU A 374 -3.14 -37.82 -49.38
CA LEU A 374 -3.94 -38.95 -49.85
C LEU A 374 -3.53 -40.25 -49.15
N LYS A 375 -4.50 -41.06 -48.72
CA LYS A 375 -4.30 -42.37 -48.07
C LYS A 375 -4.59 -43.55 -49.01
N GLY A 376 -5.18 -43.28 -50.18
CA GLY A 376 -5.31 -44.24 -51.28
C GLY A 376 -6.75 -44.64 -51.64
N SER A 377 -7.75 -44.08 -50.96
CA SER A 377 -9.18 -44.40 -51.15
C SER A 377 -10.06 -43.17 -51.41
N GLU A 378 -9.45 -41.99 -51.55
CA GLU A 378 -10.15 -40.71 -51.66
C GLU A 378 -10.72 -40.44 -53.06
N ILE A 379 -10.34 -41.21 -54.08
CA ILE A 379 -10.83 -41.06 -55.45
C ILE A 379 -11.94 -42.10 -55.70
N PRO A 380 -13.22 -41.68 -55.80
CA PRO A 380 -14.30 -42.63 -56.05
C PRO A 380 -14.09 -43.43 -57.34
N GLY A 381 -14.23 -44.75 -57.26
CA GLY A 381 -14.06 -45.66 -58.40
C GLY A 381 -12.60 -46.04 -58.73
N PHE A 382 -11.62 -45.43 -58.08
CA PHE A 382 -10.20 -45.71 -58.30
C PHE A 382 -9.46 -46.00 -56.99
N GLN A 383 -8.51 -46.92 -57.02
CA GLN A 383 -7.63 -47.22 -55.90
C GLN A 383 -6.17 -47.09 -56.32
N PHE A 384 -5.36 -46.50 -55.44
CA PHE A 384 -3.92 -46.41 -55.64
C PHE A 384 -3.26 -47.78 -55.55
N GLU A 385 -2.35 -48.07 -56.48
CA GLU A 385 -1.47 -49.23 -56.39
C GLU A 385 -0.38 -48.99 -55.35
N GLY A 386 -0.72 -49.33 -54.09
CA GLY A 386 0.11 -49.07 -52.93
C GLY A 386 -0.15 -47.69 -52.30
N THR A 387 0.72 -47.28 -51.38
CA THR A 387 0.57 -45.99 -50.69
C THR A 387 0.79 -44.82 -51.68
N PRO A 388 -0.10 -43.81 -51.70
CA PRO A 388 0.10 -42.59 -52.47
C PRO A 388 1.43 -41.93 -52.13
N SER A 389 2.10 -41.40 -53.15
CA SER A 389 3.41 -40.78 -53.00
C SER A 389 3.54 -39.57 -53.91
N GLU A 390 4.05 -38.47 -53.37
CA GLU A 390 4.20 -37.20 -54.09
C GLU A 390 5.42 -37.19 -55.03
N THR A 391 6.40 -38.06 -54.76
CA THR A 391 7.66 -38.13 -55.49
C THR A 391 7.65 -39.04 -56.72
N ARG A 392 6.67 -39.94 -56.84
CA ARG A 392 6.56 -40.92 -57.94
C ARG A 392 5.22 -40.83 -58.63
N THR A 393 5.15 -41.27 -59.88
CA THR A 393 3.86 -41.43 -60.58
C THR A 393 3.09 -42.58 -59.94
N ASN A 394 1.89 -42.28 -59.48
CA ASN A 394 0.98 -43.21 -58.82
C ASN A 394 0.09 -43.89 -59.86
N ARG A 395 0.09 -45.23 -59.91
CA ARG A 395 -0.82 -45.98 -60.76
C ARG A 395 -2.16 -46.16 -60.06
N LEU A 396 -3.24 -45.89 -60.77
CA LEU A 396 -4.61 -46.05 -60.29
C LEU A 396 -5.29 -47.21 -61.02
N LYS A 397 -5.89 -48.13 -60.26
CA LYS A 397 -6.72 -49.21 -60.78
C LYS A 397 -8.19 -48.93 -60.54
N GLY A 398 -9.04 -49.27 -61.51
CA GLY A 398 -10.49 -49.24 -61.32
C GLY A 398 -10.88 -50.24 -60.23
N ALA A 399 -11.60 -49.79 -59.21
CA ALA A 399 -12.12 -50.66 -58.17
C ALA A 399 -13.33 -51.45 -58.73
N HIS A 400 -13.22 -52.77 -58.89
CA HIS A 400 -14.37 -53.59 -59.25
C HIS A 400 -15.36 -53.68 -58.08
N LYS A 401 -16.55 -53.10 -58.31
CA LYS A 401 -17.74 -53.01 -57.42
C LYS A 401 -17.68 -51.94 -56.31
N GLN A 402 -18.16 -50.75 -56.65
CA GLN A 402 -19.32 -50.21 -55.93
C GLN A 402 -20.46 -50.09 -56.93
N ALA A 403 -21.62 -50.66 -56.60
CA ALA A 403 -22.84 -50.36 -57.32
C ALA A 403 -23.04 -48.84 -57.25
N ALA A 404 -23.16 -48.20 -58.41
CA ALA A 404 -23.59 -46.82 -58.50
C ALA A 404 -24.94 -46.71 -57.77
N MET A 405 -24.96 -46.04 -56.61
CA MET A 405 -26.16 -45.31 -56.26
C MET A 405 -26.19 -44.07 -57.15
N PRO A 406 -27.34 -43.75 -57.77
CA PRO A 406 -27.46 -42.61 -58.67
C PRO A 406 -27.14 -41.30 -57.93
N PRO A 407 -26.76 -40.24 -58.65
CA PRO A 407 -26.46 -38.96 -58.04
C PRO A 407 -27.71 -38.41 -57.35
N ILE A 408 -27.66 -38.25 -56.03
CA ILE A 408 -28.56 -37.30 -55.37
C ILE A 408 -28.03 -35.92 -55.76
N GLY A 409 -28.74 -35.28 -56.69
CA GLY A 409 -28.51 -33.90 -57.08
C GLY A 409 -28.47 -33.02 -55.84
N ARG A 410 -27.36 -32.28 -55.67
CA ARG A 410 -27.44 -30.98 -55.01
C ARG A 410 -27.93 -30.01 -56.06
N ASP A 411 -29.25 -29.99 -56.27
CA ASP A 411 -29.85 -28.83 -56.89
C ASP A 411 -29.63 -27.61 -56.00
N ALA A 412 -29.46 -26.49 -56.68
CA ALA A 412 -29.39 -25.15 -56.16
C ALA A 412 -30.37 -24.94 -54.99
N MET A 413 -29.86 -24.44 -53.86
CA MET A 413 -30.70 -23.73 -52.90
C MET A 413 -30.44 -22.24 -53.05
N SER A 414 -31.25 -21.61 -53.90
CA SER A 414 -31.73 -20.25 -53.68
C SER A 414 -33.08 -20.31 -52.96
N VAL A 415 -33.13 -19.67 -51.79
CA VAL A 415 -34.25 -18.89 -51.22
C VAL A 415 -35.69 -19.48 -51.30
N ARG A 416 -36.29 -19.87 -50.16
CA ARG A 416 -37.32 -19.10 -49.39
C ARG A 416 -38.26 -20.01 -48.54
N ARG A 417 -38.50 -19.57 -47.28
CA ARG A 417 -39.70 -19.66 -46.41
C ARG A 417 -40.27 -21.03 -45.98
N GLU A 418 -40.27 -21.30 -44.66
CA GLU A 418 -41.38 -21.11 -43.69
C GLU A 418 -42.48 -22.17 -43.85
N ASP A 419 -42.52 -23.18 -42.96
CA ASP A 419 -43.44 -23.19 -41.81
C ASP A 419 -43.60 -24.59 -41.17
N TYR A 420 -43.46 -24.56 -39.84
CA TYR A 420 -44.24 -25.25 -38.79
C TYR A 420 -44.56 -26.76 -38.77
N ILE A 421 -44.41 -27.29 -37.54
CA ILE A 421 -45.25 -28.28 -36.82
C ILE A 421 -45.08 -29.74 -37.30
N SER A 422 -44.95 -30.76 -36.46
CA SER A 422 -44.75 -30.97 -35.02
C SER A 422 -44.64 -32.51 -34.86
N GLN A 423 -44.19 -32.98 -33.68
CA GLN A 423 -44.71 -34.15 -32.94
C GLN A 423 -44.91 -35.49 -33.71
N GLU A 424 -44.61 -36.68 -33.21
CA GLU A 424 -44.32 -37.20 -31.90
C GLU A 424 -44.08 -38.72 -32.12
N ARG A 425 -43.32 -39.32 -31.20
CA ARG A 425 -43.59 -40.63 -30.60
C ARG A 425 -43.32 -41.95 -31.36
N LYS A 426 -42.55 -42.75 -30.59
CA LYS A 426 -42.70 -44.19 -30.26
C LYS A 426 -42.35 -45.14 -31.41
N GLY A 427 -41.47 -46.12 -31.24
CA GLY A 427 -40.97 -46.77 -30.04
C GLY A 427 -41.20 -48.28 -30.17
N ASN A 428 -40.18 -49.05 -29.77
CA ASN A 428 -40.22 -50.49 -29.44
C ASN A 428 -40.43 -51.49 -30.60
N SER A 429 -39.90 -52.71 -30.60
CA SER A 429 -38.94 -53.44 -29.74
C SER A 429 -38.75 -54.85 -30.33
N SER A 430 -37.88 -55.64 -29.68
CA SER A 430 -37.69 -57.10 -29.74
C SER A 430 -36.62 -57.57 -30.74
N LYS A 431 -35.40 -57.92 -30.30
CA LYS A 431 -34.91 -59.02 -29.43
C LYS A 431 -34.48 -60.21 -30.31
N GLU A 432 -33.17 -60.52 -30.31
CA GLU A 432 -32.67 -61.83 -29.87
C GLU A 432 -31.14 -61.82 -29.67
N HIS A 433 -30.70 -62.55 -28.65
CA HIS A 433 -29.38 -62.55 -28.05
C HIS A 433 -28.55 -63.78 -28.48
N HIS A 434 -27.26 -63.56 -28.73
CA HIS A 434 -26.12 -64.41 -28.34
C HIS A 434 -24.89 -63.48 -28.42
N GLY A 435 -24.08 -63.16 -27.41
CA GLY A 435 -23.67 -63.84 -26.19
C GLY A 435 -22.16 -64.06 -26.24
N LYS A 436 -21.34 -63.12 -25.72
CA LYS A 436 -19.94 -63.32 -25.23
C LYS A 436 -19.36 -62.06 -24.54
N GLY A 437 -19.24 -62.13 -23.21
CA GLY A 437 -18.15 -61.58 -22.38
C GLY A 437 -18.00 -60.05 -22.18
N THR A 438 -18.57 -59.51 -21.10
CA THR A 438 -18.50 -58.10 -20.66
C THR A 438 -17.17 -57.76 -19.90
N PRO A 439 -16.51 -56.60 -20.15
CA PRO A 439 -15.19 -56.26 -19.61
C PRO A 439 -15.23 -55.45 -18.29
N TRP A 440 -16.13 -55.78 -17.37
CA TRP A 440 -16.36 -54.97 -16.16
C TRP A 440 -15.31 -55.17 -15.04
N LEU A 441 -14.63 -56.33 -15.03
CA LEU A 441 -13.59 -56.65 -14.05
C LEU A 441 -12.36 -55.73 -14.12
N LYS A 442 -12.04 -55.20 -15.31
CA LYS A 442 -10.93 -54.24 -15.47
C LYS A 442 -11.25 -52.89 -14.83
N TYR A 443 -12.51 -52.45 -14.90
CA TYR A 443 -12.95 -51.19 -14.30
C TYR A 443 -12.92 -51.26 -12.76
N LEU A 444 -13.24 -52.40 -12.15
CA LEU A 444 -13.15 -52.58 -10.70
C LEU A 444 -11.71 -52.47 -10.17
N VAL A 445 -10.73 -52.98 -10.92
CA VAL A 445 -9.31 -52.87 -10.55
C VAL A 445 -8.82 -51.43 -10.65
N TYR A 446 -9.19 -50.71 -11.71
CA TYR A 446 -8.83 -49.28 -11.85
C TYR A 446 -9.49 -48.41 -10.79
N THR A 447 -10.76 -48.66 -10.44
CA THR A 447 -11.41 -47.93 -9.34
C THR A 447 -10.77 -48.22 -8.00
N GLY A 448 -10.33 -49.46 -7.74
CA GLY A 448 -9.62 -49.81 -6.50
C GLY A 448 -8.29 -49.08 -6.37
N ILE A 449 -7.51 -49.01 -7.45
CA ILE A 449 -6.22 -48.29 -7.47
C ILE A 449 -6.44 -46.79 -7.27
N PHE A 450 -7.46 -46.21 -7.90
CA PHE A 450 -7.77 -44.79 -7.77
C PHE A 450 -8.18 -44.40 -6.35
N VAL A 451 -8.97 -45.24 -5.67
CA VAL A 451 -9.33 -45.04 -4.25
C VAL A 451 -8.11 -45.15 -3.35
N LEU A 452 -7.19 -46.10 -3.62
CA LEU A 452 -5.95 -46.23 -2.86
C LEU A 452 -5.07 -44.98 -2.97
N ILE A 453 -4.94 -44.40 -4.18
CA ILE A 453 -4.18 -43.16 -4.41
C ILE A 453 -4.78 -42.00 -3.63
N ILE A 454 -6.11 -41.85 -3.63
CA ILE A 454 -6.79 -40.80 -2.86
C ILE A 454 -6.55 -40.96 -1.36
N VAL A 455 -6.60 -42.19 -0.84
CA VAL A 455 -6.32 -42.47 0.57
C VAL A 455 -4.86 -42.15 0.91
N CYS A 456 -3.90 -42.52 0.06
CA CYS A 456 -2.49 -42.16 0.26
C CYS A 456 -2.25 -40.65 0.21
N CYS A 457 -2.92 -39.92 -0.70
CA CYS A 457 -2.86 -38.45 -0.74
C CYS A 457 -3.47 -37.82 0.51
N TYR A 458 -4.57 -38.37 1.03
CA TYR A 458 -5.22 -37.89 2.26
C TYR A 458 -4.32 -38.06 3.49
N TYR A 459 -3.69 -39.23 3.65
CA TYR A 459 -2.75 -39.46 4.74
C TYR A 459 -1.44 -38.69 4.57
N GLY A 460 -0.95 -38.51 3.34
CA GLY A 460 0.21 -37.65 3.05
C GLY A 460 -0.07 -36.17 3.39
N TYR A 461 -1.28 -35.69 3.11
CA TYR A 461 -1.71 -34.33 3.48
C TYR A 461 -1.78 -34.14 5.00
N GLN A 462 -2.32 -35.13 5.74
CA GLN A 462 -2.36 -35.10 7.21
C GLN A 462 -0.96 -35.18 7.86
N TYR A 463 0.04 -35.72 7.18
CA TYR A 463 1.42 -35.81 7.68
C TYR A 463 2.25 -34.53 7.43
N ILE A 464 1.87 -33.73 6.42
CA ILE A 464 2.59 -32.50 6.01
C ILE A 464 1.93 -31.24 6.61
N SER A 465 0.69 -31.32 7.08
CA SER A 465 0.01 -30.23 7.78
C SER A 465 -0.72 -30.75 9.01
N PRO A 466 -0.09 -30.74 10.20
CA PRO A 466 -0.80 -30.91 11.45
C PRO A 466 -1.80 -29.77 11.56
N SER A 467 -3.09 -30.08 11.53
CA SER A 467 -4.16 -29.11 11.69
C SER A 467 -4.11 -28.52 13.10
N ASP A 468 -3.66 -27.27 13.23
CA ASP A 468 -3.99 -26.42 14.37
C ASP A 468 -5.52 -26.27 14.42
N LYS A 469 -6.16 -27.05 15.28
CA LYS A 469 -7.50 -26.73 15.77
C LYS A 469 -7.32 -26.05 17.12
N PRO A 470 -7.79 -24.81 17.32
CA PRO A 470 -7.96 -24.29 18.66
C PRO A 470 -9.16 -25.00 19.31
N GLN A 471 -8.90 -25.73 20.39
CA GLN A 471 -9.91 -26.14 21.35
C GLN A 471 -10.46 -24.91 22.08
N GLU A 472 -11.78 -24.85 22.21
CA GLU A 472 -12.42 -24.25 23.38
C GLU A 472 -12.01 -25.02 24.64
N SER A 473 -11.35 -24.37 25.60
CA SER A 473 -11.79 -24.35 27.01
C SER A 473 -10.79 -23.63 27.91
N GLU A 474 -11.40 -22.87 28.81
CA GLU A 474 -11.06 -22.65 30.22
C GLU A 474 -9.81 -21.85 30.64
N ILE A 475 -10.14 -20.82 31.41
CA ILE A 475 -9.32 -19.97 32.24
C ILE A 475 -8.54 -20.82 33.25
N ALA A 476 -7.22 -20.71 33.23
CA ALA A 476 -6.38 -20.88 34.40
C ALA A 476 -5.20 -19.91 34.29
N SER A 477 -5.12 -19.01 35.26
CA SER A 477 -3.97 -18.19 35.59
C SER A 477 -2.74 -19.06 35.76
N ASP A 478 -1.64 -18.72 35.09
CA ASP A 478 -0.31 -18.78 35.70
C ASP A 478 0.68 -17.88 34.93
N GLU A 479 1.40 -17.12 35.73
CA GLU A 479 2.51 -16.21 35.48
C GLU A 479 3.56 -16.83 34.54
N TYR A 480 3.90 -16.16 33.43
CA TYR A 480 5.11 -16.48 32.67
C TYR A 480 5.89 -15.22 32.30
N ASN A 481 7.13 -15.22 32.80
CA ASN A 481 8.20 -14.26 32.60
C ASN A 481 8.50 -13.99 31.12
N ASP A 482 8.60 -12.70 30.82
CA ASP A 482 9.11 -12.11 29.59
C ASP A 482 10.65 -12.12 29.58
N SER A 483 11.26 -12.85 28.64
CA SER A 483 12.68 -12.66 28.28
C SER A 483 13.05 -13.19 26.88
N THR A 484 12.16 -13.10 25.89
CA THR A 484 12.43 -13.59 24.52
C THR A 484 12.29 -12.54 23.41
N SER A 485 12.40 -11.24 23.73
CA SER A 485 12.03 -10.16 22.80
C SER A 485 13.16 -9.37 22.12
N ASP A 486 14.43 -9.42 22.55
CA ASP A 486 15.45 -8.51 21.99
C ASP A 486 16.22 -9.13 20.81
N TRP A 487 16.67 -10.39 20.91
CA TRP A 487 17.48 -11.03 19.87
C TRP A 487 16.71 -11.29 18.55
N GLU A 488 15.46 -11.72 18.62
CA GLU A 488 14.63 -11.95 17.41
C GLU A 488 14.45 -10.65 16.61
N SER A 489 14.30 -9.52 17.31
CA SER A 489 14.19 -8.19 16.67
C SER A 489 15.50 -7.79 15.99
N THR A 490 16.64 -8.15 16.59
CA THR A 490 17.99 -7.95 16.04
C THR A 490 18.21 -8.76 14.76
N VAL A 491 17.84 -10.04 14.77
CA VAL A 491 17.95 -10.94 13.61
C VAL A 491 17.06 -10.48 12.46
N GLU A 492 15.84 -10.02 12.76
CA GLU A 492 14.92 -9.48 11.76
C GLU A 492 15.45 -8.18 11.12
N TYR A 493 16.08 -7.30 11.92
CA TYR A 493 16.78 -6.13 11.38
C TYR A 493 17.89 -6.53 10.41
N LEU A 494 18.70 -7.55 10.74
CA LEU A 494 19.77 -8.02 9.87
C LEU A 494 19.24 -8.66 8.57
N ARG A 495 18.08 -9.32 8.60
CA ARG A 495 17.40 -9.81 7.38
C ARG A 495 16.91 -8.68 6.49
N GLN A 496 16.33 -7.64 7.09
CA GLN A 496 15.77 -6.50 6.35
C GLN A 496 16.87 -5.58 5.77
N ASN A 497 18.04 -5.50 6.42
CA ASN A 497 19.17 -4.67 6.03
C ASN A 497 20.32 -5.49 5.44
N ASN A 498 20.00 -6.35 4.48
CA ASN A 498 20.95 -7.27 3.87
C ASN A 498 21.77 -6.65 2.71
N THR A 499 21.44 -5.44 2.27
CA THR A 499 22.15 -4.73 1.18
C THR A 499 23.17 -3.74 1.71
N LYS A 500 22.94 -3.17 2.90
CA LYS A 500 23.79 -2.14 3.50
C LYS A 500 23.73 -2.20 5.02
N TRP A 501 24.88 -2.19 5.68
CA TRP A 501 25.01 -2.07 7.13
C TRP A 501 25.46 -0.67 7.51
N ILE A 502 24.79 -0.04 8.47
CA ILE A 502 25.08 1.31 8.95
C ILE A 502 25.42 1.25 10.43
N GLU A 503 26.56 1.84 10.82
CA GLU A 503 27.08 1.79 12.20
C GLU A 503 26.05 2.29 13.21
N SER A 504 25.50 3.48 12.99
CA SER A 504 24.52 4.12 13.88
C SER A 504 23.18 3.38 13.97
N GLU A 505 22.89 2.46 13.05
CA GLU A 505 21.67 1.64 13.07
C GLU A 505 21.92 0.30 13.76
N MET A 506 23.07 -0.34 13.51
CA MET A 506 23.47 -1.55 14.22
C MET A 506 23.66 -1.29 15.73
N GLU A 507 24.27 -0.17 16.11
CA GLU A 507 24.51 0.20 17.52
C GLU A 507 23.23 0.46 18.34
N LYS A 508 22.06 0.56 17.69
CA LYS A 508 20.76 0.67 18.38
C LYS A 508 20.36 -0.65 19.03
N PHE A 509 20.85 -1.78 18.52
CA PHE A 509 20.58 -3.10 19.06
C PHE A 509 21.66 -3.46 20.08
N PRO A 510 21.32 -3.74 21.35
CA PRO A 510 22.30 -4.08 22.39
C PRO A 510 23.24 -5.22 21.97
N ASP A 511 22.72 -6.21 21.26
CA ASP A 511 23.48 -7.41 20.84
C ASP A 511 24.41 -7.16 19.63
N LEU A 512 24.20 -6.08 18.87
CA LEU A 512 25.05 -5.72 17.71
C LEU A 512 26.09 -4.65 18.01
N LYS A 513 26.16 -4.16 19.27
CA LYS A 513 27.15 -3.17 19.66
C LYS A 513 28.56 -3.67 19.41
N GLY A 514 29.35 -2.91 18.67
CA GLY A 514 30.71 -3.26 18.27
C GLY A 514 30.80 -4.24 17.08
N VAL A 515 29.73 -4.91 16.67
CA VAL A 515 29.77 -5.88 15.56
C VAL A 515 30.07 -5.19 14.23
N TYR A 516 29.54 -3.99 14.01
CA TYR A 516 29.89 -3.19 12.83
C TYR A 516 31.40 -2.91 12.76
N ALA A 517 32.02 -2.54 13.89
CA ALA A 517 33.46 -2.32 13.96
C ALA A 517 34.25 -3.60 13.67
N MET A 518 33.78 -4.76 14.16
CA MET A 518 34.41 -6.05 13.87
C MET A 518 34.45 -6.35 12.36
N ILE A 519 33.36 -6.06 11.65
CA ILE A 519 33.27 -6.24 10.19
C ILE A 519 34.15 -5.21 9.47
N ARG A 520 34.07 -3.93 9.88
CA ARG A 520 34.84 -2.84 9.27
C ARG A 520 36.35 -3.05 9.38
N ASP A 521 36.82 -3.49 10.55
CA ASP A 521 38.25 -3.52 10.91
C ASP A 521 38.89 -4.92 10.78
N PHE A 522 38.21 -5.83 10.08
CA PHE A 522 38.65 -7.22 9.85
C PHE A 522 39.01 -7.94 11.15
N GLN A 523 38.26 -7.72 12.23
CA GLN A 523 38.41 -8.46 13.48
C GLN A 523 37.80 -9.87 13.33
N PHE A 524 38.26 -10.62 12.34
CA PHE A 524 37.64 -11.88 11.89
C PHE A 524 37.62 -12.95 12.99
N LYS A 525 38.58 -12.97 13.92
CA LYS A 525 38.53 -13.89 15.06
C LYS A 525 37.35 -13.59 16.01
N GLU A 526 37.14 -12.32 16.34
CA GLU A 526 36.04 -11.88 17.21
C GLU A 526 34.69 -12.03 16.49
N LEU A 527 34.63 -11.65 15.22
CA LEU A 527 33.45 -11.80 14.39
C LEU A 527 33.05 -13.27 14.20
N LYS A 528 34.02 -14.17 14.04
CA LYS A 528 33.75 -15.62 13.97
C LYS A 528 33.10 -16.10 15.27
N LYS A 529 33.68 -15.73 16.41
CA LYS A 529 33.17 -16.10 17.73
C LYS A 529 31.74 -15.59 17.91
N PHE A 530 31.49 -14.32 17.55
CA PHE A 530 30.16 -13.74 17.62
C PHE A 530 29.13 -14.51 16.78
N ILE A 531 29.46 -14.89 15.54
CA ILE A 531 28.56 -15.65 14.66
C ILE A 531 28.39 -17.10 15.15
N ASP A 532 29.40 -17.69 15.79
CA ASP A 532 29.29 -19.03 16.38
C ASP A 532 28.40 -19.03 17.62
N ASP A 533 28.46 -17.96 18.45
CA ASP A 533 27.59 -17.76 19.61
C ASP A 533 26.13 -17.46 19.18
N HIS A 534 25.92 -16.98 17.95
CA HIS A 534 24.62 -16.65 17.35
C HIS A 534 24.38 -17.43 16.05
N SER A 535 24.26 -18.76 16.18
CA SER A 535 24.23 -19.69 15.04
C SER A 535 23.08 -19.46 14.04
N ASP A 536 22.03 -18.77 14.45
CA ASP A 536 20.88 -18.41 13.63
C ASP A 536 21.19 -17.33 12.58
N LEU A 537 22.25 -16.54 12.77
CA LEU A 537 22.78 -15.67 11.72
C LEU A 537 23.19 -16.44 10.46
N LYS A 538 23.57 -17.73 10.59
CA LYS A 538 23.90 -18.59 9.45
C LYS A 538 22.69 -18.91 8.56
N TYR A 539 21.45 -18.61 9.00
CA TYR A 539 20.25 -18.70 8.17
C TYR A 539 20.01 -17.45 7.30
N ILE A 540 20.80 -16.38 7.49
CA ILE A 540 20.80 -15.19 6.65
C ILE A 540 21.94 -15.35 5.63
N ASN A 541 21.61 -15.32 4.33
CA ASN A 541 22.53 -15.65 3.24
C ASN A 541 23.84 -14.83 3.29
N GLU A 542 23.73 -13.54 3.57
CA GLU A 542 24.86 -12.60 3.62
C GLU A 542 25.78 -12.90 4.80
N TRP A 543 25.21 -13.32 5.95
CA TRP A 543 25.96 -13.72 7.14
C TRP A 543 26.57 -15.12 7.00
N GLU A 544 25.92 -16.03 6.29
CA GLU A 544 26.51 -17.33 5.90
C GLU A 544 27.75 -17.12 5.01
N ARG A 545 27.64 -16.23 4.01
CA ARG A 545 28.76 -15.85 3.14
C ARG A 545 29.87 -15.15 3.92
N LEU A 546 29.51 -14.23 4.83
CA LEU A 546 30.47 -13.57 5.71
C LEU A 546 31.20 -14.58 6.59
N TYR A 547 30.49 -15.54 7.19
CA TYR A 547 31.07 -16.57 8.03
C TYR A 547 32.13 -17.39 7.27
N LYS A 548 31.87 -17.78 6.01
CA LYS A 548 32.85 -18.48 5.15
C LYS A 548 34.11 -17.63 4.92
N ILE A 549 33.94 -16.34 4.60
CA ILE A 549 35.06 -15.41 4.42
C ILE A 549 35.90 -15.30 5.69
N VAL A 550 35.24 -15.14 6.83
CA VAL A 550 35.86 -14.99 8.15
C VAL A 550 36.62 -16.25 8.56
N GLU A 551 36.09 -17.43 8.25
CA GLU A 551 36.72 -18.72 8.52
C GLU A 551 38.01 -18.92 7.71
N GLU A 552 38.01 -18.53 6.44
CA GLU A 552 39.15 -18.66 5.52
C GLU A 552 40.24 -17.58 5.70
N ASN A 553 39.90 -16.42 6.28
CA ASN A 553 40.76 -15.24 6.33
C ASN A 553 41.09 -14.76 7.76
N ASN A 554 41.00 -15.63 8.78
CA ASN A 554 41.10 -15.29 10.20
C ASN A 554 42.39 -14.55 10.66
N ASN A 555 43.41 -14.48 9.80
CA ASN A 555 44.69 -13.86 10.06
C ASN A 555 44.84 -12.48 9.39
N LYS A 556 43.84 -11.97 8.67
CA LYS A 556 43.90 -10.68 7.99
C LYS A 556 43.65 -9.50 8.92
N LYS A 557 44.25 -8.34 8.62
CA LYS A 557 44.03 -7.07 9.33
C LYS A 557 43.89 -5.92 8.34
N GLY A 558 43.00 -4.97 8.61
CA GLY A 558 42.77 -3.83 7.72
C GLY A 558 41.46 -3.12 8.04
N VAL A 559 41.16 -2.07 7.30
CA VAL A 559 39.90 -1.32 7.42
C VAL A 559 39.25 -1.29 6.03
N TRP A 560 37.97 -1.65 5.94
CA TRP A 560 37.25 -1.69 4.67
C TRP A 560 36.78 -0.31 4.21
N SER A 561 36.16 0.47 5.11
CA SER A 561 35.72 1.85 4.86
C SER A 561 35.69 2.67 6.15
N THR A 562 35.68 3.99 6.01
CA THR A 562 35.55 4.97 7.12
C THR A 562 34.32 5.87 6.96
N ASP A 563 33.40 5.50 6.07
CA ASP A 563 32.22 6.29 5.68
C ASP A 563 30.98 5.98 6.52
N GLY A 564 31.12 5.16 7.57
CA GLY A 564 30.04 4.78 8.49
C GLY A 564 28.99 3.85 7.88
N SER A 565 29.24 3.32 6.67
CA SER A 565 28.38 2.29 6.09
C SER A 565 29.13 1.25 5.26
N ILE A 566 28.66 0.01 5.29
CA ILE A 566 29.20 -1.10 4.51
C ILE A 566 28.15 -1.54 3.49
N ASP A 567 28.49 -1.45 2.19
CA ASP A 567 27.73 -2.11 1.13
C ASP A 567 28.03 -3.61 1.19
N VAL A 568 27.01 -4.41 1.47
CA VAL A 568 27.18 -5.83 1.84
C VAL A 568 27.70 -6.64 0.67
N GLU A 569 27.15 -6.46 -0.53
CA GLU A 569 27.63 -7.20 -1.71
C GLU A 569 29.03 -6.77 -2.13
N LYS A 570 29.34 -5.47 -2.05
CA LYS A 570 30.70 -4.99 -2.33
C LYS A 570 31.71 -5.53 -1.31
N TYR A 571 31.32 -5.62 -0.05
CA TYR A 571 32.14 -6.20 1.01
C TYR A 571 32.37 -7.69 0.78
N LEU A 572 31.31 -8.47 0.57
CA LEU A 572 31.39 -9.92 0.38
C LEU A 572 32.14 -10.32 -0.91
N ASN A 573 32.18 -9.45 -1.92
CA ASN A 573 32.96 -9.67 -3.14
C ASN A 573 34.38 -9.09 -3.07
N THR A 574 34.82 -8.57 -1.91
CA THR A 574 36.19 -8.09 -1.73
C THR A 574 37.16 -9.27 -1.68
N ASP A 575 38.27 -9.16 -2.40
CA ASP A 575 39.36 -10.14 -2.32
C ASP A 575 40.15 -9.94 -1.01
N PHE A 576 39.76 -10.68 0.03
CA PHE A 576 40.43 -10.64 1.34
C PHE A 576 41.75 -11.41 1.36
N ALA A 577 41.95 -12.36 0.44
CA ALA A 577 43.17 -13.15 0.37
C ALA A 577 44.41 -12.30 0.06
N SER A 578 44.24 -11.22 -0.72
CA SER A 578 45.29 -10.25 -1.05
C SER A 578 45.56 -9.18 0.02
N LYS A 579 44.81 -9.18 1.13
CA LYS A 579 45.01 -8.24 2.26
C LYS A 579 46.19 -8.68 3.14
N PRO A 580 46.87 -7.73 3.83
CA PRO A 580 48.00 -8.05 4.70
C PRO A 580 47.58 -8.89 5.90
N ASP A 581 48.45 -9.83 6.28
CA ASP A 581 48.29 -10.64 7.48
C ASP A 581 48.65 -9.82 8.75
N ALA A 582 47.95 -10.11 9.85
CA ALA A 582 48.27 -9.62 11.18
C ALA A 582 49.63 -10.19 11.63
N LYS A 583 50.54 -9.32 12.09
CA LYS A 583 51.83 -9.75 12.66
C LYS A 583 51.59 -10.47 13.99
N GLU A 584 52.38 -11.52 14.23
CA GLU A 584 52.22 -12.52 15.31
C GLU A 584 52.28 -11.96 16.76
N ASN A 585 52.55 -10.67 16.95
CA ASN A 585 52.70 -10.03 18.28
C ASN A 585 51.46 -9.30 18.81
N ASP A 586 50.32 -9.32 18.11
CA ASP A 586 49.08 -8.65 18.54
C ASP A 586 48.02 -9.64 19.08
N ILE A 587 48.41 -10.81 19.59
CA ILE A 587 47.47 -11.80 20.16
C ILE A 587 47.40 -11.63 21.69
N PRO A 588 46.26 -11.21 22.29
CA PRO A 588 46.05 -11.39 23.73
C PRO A 588 45.86 -12.88 24.01
N SER A 589 46.66 -13.40 24.94
CA SER A 589 46.60 -14.79 25.40
C SER A 589 45.43 -15.01 26.36
N ASP A 590 44.76 -16.15 26.22
CA ASP A 590 43.83 -16.69 27.21
C ASP A 590 44.58 -16.99 28.52
N SER A 591 44.26 -16.30 29.60
CA SER A 591 44.34 -16.86 30.96
C SER A 591 43.49 -16.07 31.96
N SER A 592 42.82 -16.83 32.81
CA SER A 592 41.90 -16.47 33.90
C SER A 592 42.49 -15.67 35.06
N ASN A 593 41.56 -15.04 35.81
CA ASN A 593 41.60 -14.57 37.20
C ASN A 593 42.29 -13.23 37.50
N GLY A 594 41.51 -12.31 38.09
CA GLY A 594 42.03 -11.17 38.85
C GLY A 594 41.04 -10.03 38.96
N VAL A 595 40.42 -9.91 40.13
CA VAL A 595 39.74 -8.70 40.63
C VAL A 595 40.75 -7.54 40.64
N GLU A 596 40.36 -6.33 40.22
CA GLU A 596 40.54 -5.06 40.97
C GLU A 596 40.12 -3.81 40.17
N ASP A 597 39.73 -2.80 40.96
CA ASP A 597 39.15 -1.49 40.64
C ASP A 597 40.10 -0.47 39.97
N TYR A 598 39.47 0.64 39.57
CA TYR A 598 39.95 2.05 39.53
C TYR A 598 40.26 2.73 38.18
N ASP A 599 39.41 3.72 37.90
CA ASP A 599 39.68 5.13 37.57
C ASP A 599 40.51 5.56 36.35
N SER A 600 39.77 6.20 35.44
CA SER A 600 39.96 7.56 34.87
C SER A 600 41.23 7.93 34.07
N ASN A 601 40.92 8.56 32.91
CA ASN A 601 41.68 9.57 32.16
C ASN A 601 43.04 9.18 31.56
N HIS A 602 43.11 9.22 30.22
CA HIS A 602 44.13 10.04 29.57
C HIS A 602 43.77 10.47 28.14
N SER A 603 44.05 11.75 27.90
CA SER A 603 44.02 12.49 26.64
C SER A 603 45.34 12.32 25.87
N SER A 604 45.29 12.37 24.54
CA SER A 604 46.43 12.70 23.64
C SER A 604 45.87 13.14 22.28
N SER A 605 45.83 14.43 21.95
CA SER A 605 46.91 15.26 21.38
C SER A 605 47.30 14.90 19.94
N VAL A 606 46.97 15.79 18.98
CA VAL A 606 47.81 16.04 17.80
C VAL A 606 47.88 17.55 17.52
N VAL A 607 49.13 18.01 17.51
CA VAL A 607 49.72 19.34 17.24
C VAL A 607 49.76 19.53 15.70
N SER A 608 49.03 20.46 15.10
CA SER A 608 49.32 21.86 14.72
C SER A 608 50.53 22.14 13.82
N GLU A 609 50.31 22.85 12.71
CA GLU A 609 51.27 23.84 12.16
C GLU A 609 50.56 25.03 11.46
N THR A 610 50.73 26.21 12.09
CA THR A 610 51.00 27.58 11.58
C THR A 610 50.30 28.13 10.32
N THR A 611 49.71 29.34 10.33
CA THR A 611 50.46 30.62 10.45
C THR A 611 49.57 31.86 10.75
N SER A 612 50.12 32.74 11.61
CA SER A 612 50.18 34.21 11.48
C SER A 612 49.03 35.16 11.92
N LYS A 613 49.32 35.80 13.08
CA LYS A 613 49.41 37.26 13.36
C LYS A 613 48.19 38.06 13.89
N ASN A 614 48.41 38.52 15.14
CA ASN A 614 48.23 39.89 15.68
C ASN A 614 46.80 40.40 15.96
N ASN A 615 46.39 40.51 17.24
CA ASN A 615 46.67 41.66 18.13
C ASN A 615 45.90 41.59 19.47
N ARG A 616 46.63 41.95 20.54
CA ARG A 616 46.25 42.33 21.93
C ARG A 616 45.27 43.54 21.99
N PRO A 617 44.83 44.01 23.19
CA PRO A 617 44.49 43.31 24.43
C PRO A 617 43.18 43.80 25.10
N SER A 618 42.75 43.00 26.08
CA SER A 618 41.89 43.32 27.22
C SER A 618 42.23 44.63 27.94
N ASN A 619 41.20 45.29 28.49
CA ASN A 619 41.34 46.07 29.71
C ASN A 619 40.17 45.84 30.66
N ASN A 620 40.53 45.47 31.89
CA ASN A 620 39.68 45.24 33.04
C ASN A 620 39.36 46.58 33.72
N LYS A 621 38.13 46.79 34.20
CA LYS A 621 37.86 47.61 35.39
C LYS A 621 36.43 47.42 35.89
N GLY A 622 36.30 46.89 37.12
CA GLY A 622 35.06 46.93 37.89
C GLY A 622 34.86 48.28 38.58
N ASN A 623 33.62 48.58 38.96
CA ASN A 623 33.25 48.92 40.34
C ASN A 623 31.72 49.13 40.51
N SER A 624 31.15 48.34 41.41
CA SER A 624 30.27 48.69 42.54
C SER A 624 29.13 49.74 42.46
N ASN A 625 28.00 49.30 43.04
CA ASN A 625 27.05 49.97 43.97
C ASN A 625 25.76 50.61 43.43
N GLY A 626 24.63 50.20 44.07
CA GLY A 626 23.43 51.03 44.20
C GLY A 626 22.10 50.26 44.35
N LYS A 627 21.81 49.70 45.54
CA LYS A 627 20.46 49.27 45.99
C LYS A 627 19.65 50.49 46.47
N GLY A 628 18.32 50.50 46.28
CA GLY A 628 17.43 51.45 46.96
C GLY A 628 15.94 51.28 46.65
N ASN A 629 15.17 50.89 47.68
CA ASN A 629 13.77 50.48 47.70
C ASN A 629 12.69 51.58 47.52
N SER A 630 11.49 51.08 47.21
CA SER A 630 10.14 51.67 47.34
C SER A 630 9.77 52.26 48.71
N THR A 631 8.80 53.19 48.76
CA THR A 631 7.57 53.08 49.60
C THR A 631 6.50 54.16 49.32
N ASN A 632 5.24 53.71 49.40
CA ASN A 632 3.90 54.34 49.46
C ASN A 632 3.71 55.76 50.04
N LYS A 633 2.68 56.48 49.54
CA LYS A 633 1.55 56.96 50.36
C LYS A 633 0.31 57.47 49.56
N SER A 634 -0.82 57.31 50.24
CA SER A 634 -2.24 57.48 49.97
C SER A 634 -2.81 58.92 49.95
N ASN A 635 -4.00 59.11 49.34
CA ASN A 635 -5.17 59.91 49.80
C ASN A 635 -6.29 59.85 48.72
N SER A 636 -7.49 59.30 48.96
CA SER A 636 -8.67 59.77 49.73
C SER A 636 -9.56 60.81 49.02
N GLY A 637 -10.76 60.37 48.60
CA GLY A 637 -12.05 61.04 48.83
C GLY A 637 -12.63 61.97 47.74
N SER A 638 -13.79 61.61 47.20
CA SER A 638 -15.04 62.39 47.43
C SER A 638 -16.27 61.85 46.70
N LYS A 639 -17.41 62.04 47.37
CA LYS A 639 -18.79 61.72 47.02
C LYS A 639 -19.30 62.52 45.82
N GLY A 640 -20.24 61.95 45.07
CA GLY A 640 -21.12 62.67 44.14
C GLY A 640 -22.36 61.84 43.82
N ASN A 641 -23.47 62.17 44.46
CA ASN A 641 -24.78 61.55 44.34
C ASN A 641 -25.62 62.36 43.33
N SER A 642 -26.29 61.73 42.37
CA SER A 642 -27.51 62.30 41.77
C SER A 642 -28.39 61.23 41.14
N ASN A 643 -29.58 61.10 41.72
CA ASN A 643 -30.75 60.52 41.08
C ASN A 643 -31.14 61.38 39.86
N ASN A 644 -31.57 60.76 38.77
CA ASN A 644 -32.72 61.31 38.06
C ASN A 644 -33.56 60.22 37.39
N LYS A 645 -34.86 60.33 37.63
CA LYS A 645 -35.94 59.48 37.15
C LYS A 645 -36.54 60.22 35.95
N GLY A 646 -36.54 59.60 34.77
CA GLY A 646 -37.10 60.18 33.54
C GLY A 646 -37.96 59.14 32.83
N ASN A 647 -39.23 59.47 32.66
CA ASN A 647 -40.32 58.62 32.19
C ASN A 647 -40.53 58.78 30.67
N SER A 648 -41.11 57.75 30.07
CA SER A 648 -42.04 57.73 28.93
C SER A 648 -41.58 58.12 27.50
N ASN A 649 -41.78 57.12 26.62
CA ASN A 649 -42.69 57.14 25.45
C ASN A 649 -42.25 57.63 24.06
N ASP A 650 -42.72 56.79 23.10
CA ASP A 650 -43.11 57.05 21.71
C ASP A 650 -41.95 57.30 20.71
N ASN A 651 -41.90 56.73 19.50
CA ASN A 651 -42.96 56.23 18.63
C ASN A 651 -42.39 55.24 17.58
N GLU A 652 -43.25 54.32 17.13
CA GLU A 652 -43.51 53.86 15.74
C GLU A 652 -42.39 53.90 14.68
N THR A 653 -42.21 52.93 13.77
CA THR A 653 -43.25 52.33 12.90
C THR A 653 -42.71 51.07 12.18
N THR A 654 -43.59 50.05 12.01
CA THR A 654 -43.80 49.15 10.83
C THR A 654 -42.63 48.30 10.27
N ASN A 655 -42.74 47.05 9.81
CA ASN A 655 -43.82 46.09 9.50
C ASN A 655 -43.10 44.73 9.25
N LYS A 656 -43.37 43.61 9.96
CA LYS A 656 -44.26 42.48 9.56
C LYS A 656 -44.58 42.45 8.05
N SER A 657 -44.55 41.38 7.28
CA SER A 657 -44.52 39.92 7.46
C SER A 657 -44.54 39.37 6.02
N ASN A 658 -43.69 38.40 5.66
CA ASN A 658 -43.98 36.97 5.60
C ASN A 658 -44.73 36.48 4.34
N SER A 659 -44.23 35.33 3.85
CA SER A 659 -44.85 34.31 2.98
C SER A 659 -44.88 34.48 1.45
N GLY A 660 -44.45 33.41 0.77
CA GLY A 660 -45.35 32.75 -0.19
C GLY A 660 -44.87 32.55 -1.63
N SER A 661 -44.32 31.35 -1.90
CA SER A 661 -44.61 30.46 -3.04
C SER A 661 -44.56 30.89 -4.52
N LYS A 662 -43.77 30.10 -5.27
CA LYS A 662 -43.99 29.45 -6.59
C LYS A 662 -44.54 30.29 -7.77
N GLY A 663 -43.82 30.20 -8.90
CA GLY A 663 -44.43 30.28 -10.23
C GLY A 663 -43.45 30.57 -11.37
N SER A 664 -43.25 29.60 -12.26
CA SER A 664 -42.41 29.63 -13.45
C SER A 664 -42.83 30.65 -14.52
N SER A 665 -41.87 31.13 -15.33
CA SER A 665 -42.10 31.32 -16.78
C SER A 665 -40.82 31.28 -17.62
N LYS A 666 -40.88 30.42 -18.65
CA LYS A 666 -40.09 30.33 -19.88
C LYS A 666 -39.62 31.66 -20.49
N GLY A 667 -38.48 31.62 -21.19
CA GLY A 667 -38.17 32.57 -22.27
C GLY A 667 -36.74 32.45 -22.83
N ASN A 668 -36.62 31.80 -23.99
CA ASN A 668 -35.45 31.65 -24.87
C ASN A 668 -34.56 32.89 -25.03
N ASN A 669 -33.25 32.69 -25.25
CA ASN A 669 -32.65 32.89 -26.58
C ASN A 669 -31.21 32.36 -26.70
N ASN A 670 -30.91 32.06 -27.96
CA ASN A 670 -29.86 31.27 -28.57
C ASN A 670 -28.56 32.06 -28.86
N GLN A 671 -27.54 31.33 -29.33
CA GLN A 671 -26.36 31.76 -30.11
C GLN A 671 -25.19 32.41 -29.33
N ASP A 672 -23.91 32.18 -29.62
CA ASP A 672 -23.25 31.45 -30.70
C ASP A 672 -21.80 31.14 -30.29
N ASN A 673 -21.19 30.20 -31.03
CA ASN A 673 -19.79 29.80 -31.04
C ASN A 673 -18.77 30.96 -31.02
N LEU A 674 -17.57 30.69 -30.50
CA LEU A 674 -16.30 30.86 -31.24
C LEU A 674 -15.08 30.31 -30.46
N ASN A 675 -14.40 29.38 -31.15
CA ASN A 675 -13.03 28.85 -31.01
C ASN A 675 -12.62 27.99 -29.82
#